data_AF-A0A972FWK0-F1
#
_entry.id   AF-A0A972FWK0-F1
#
_cell.length_a   1.000
_cell.length_b   1.000
_cell.length_c   1.000
_cell.angle_alpha   90.00
_cell.angle_beta   90.00
_cell.angle_gamma   90.00
#
_symmetry.space_group_name_H-M   'P 1'
#
loop_
_entity.id
_entity.type
_entity.pdbx_description
1 polymer ?
#
loop_
_entity_poly.entity_id
_entity_poly.type
_entity_poly.pdbx_seq_one_letter_code
_entity_poly.pdbx_strand_id
1 'polypeptide(L)'
;MVNGAEPSGPDSGSGPSSDIGALRIAVLLGDEADLLSASSPLAGLEWVHLSLEHQSHEPLTQLLDRAAELLSQGKPVVLSAKGGDENLRLYLLDGLTAAKRRLHVHCYLAGWASGMDCEFEAEGEVEAREKIQASALARAKRSAAQAQLHNSVANTLWDEFAALYRAVQALARRSLAPLAALDATATKPCYWFSRQHQARVLCLNLKRPNLKRLNLTANTGNAVQSVVLTQGSRLAAPRPLLDESRLFIPLGGSNIAELQTHLADLSAWLDALNSKAEAEAEPDTAANALQLKSQLLKSLVAKSLRDYDPWAPLALVLMAQSGTALAQEVLAMQAALAADAVQFKTPAGSCFCARPLGDAGLTLVYPGVGTVYANMFSDLSEYFPDLYAMLEREGDLGAMLQAASLYHGDPETAAANTARMSLSQQAIAGVGASYLFTQLLTREFKLRPRFALGYSMGEAAMWASLGVWQAPHQLIEATENSSIFNRAISGELTAVRRAWQLRDDEPIIWNSFLVRADAAGLDQLRAALPAFPRAYLAITQGDSCVLAGCETSCRALLAHLGKRGIAANRVTAMHTPPAMAVHGELLDFYTLALNQTALEPEALEPEAAGIDFISAAEAGPVSIDSQSIARSIADTFCGPLDFGALIHRAHDLGARLFLEVGADRQTSTLIDKILKQDGSRPALALAGNAKGADTATSLLKCLAQLISHRVSLSLAPLLAGLAQGTSQSTSSGTRSGTRADTSNYRTAFSTQNPAAAPTPSAEGEPL
;
A
#
# COMPACT_ATOMS: atom_id res chain seq x y z
N MET A 1 -62.25 -17.03 17.39
CA MET A 1 -62.22 -17.25 18.85
C MET A 1 -61.31 -16.18 19.42
N VAL A 2 -61.79 -14.95 19.66
CA VAL A 2 -62.54 -14.46 20.84
C VAL A 2 -61.79 -14.71 22.16
N ASN A 3 -61.13 -13.65 22.64
CA ASN A 3 -61.02 -13.15 24.02
C ASN A 3 -59.73 -12.30 24.10
N GLY A 4 -59.69 -11.02 24.48
CA GLY A 4 -60.62 -10.23 25.30
C GLY A 4 -59.92 -9.87 26.61
N ALA A 5 -59.24 -8.72 26.66
CA ALA A 5 -58.96 -7.97 27.89
C ALA A 5 -58.55 -6.51 27.53
N GLU A 6 -59.41 -5.56 27.92
CA GLU A 6 -59.18 -4.11 27.85
C GLU A 6 -58.21 -3.62 28.96
N PRO A 7 -57.68 -2.38 28.83
CA PRO A 7 -56.56 -1.89 29.64
C PRO A 7 -57.01 -1.15 30.91
N SER A 8 -56.31 -1.38 32.02
CA SER A 8 -56.36 -0.54 33.22
C SER A 8 -55.34 0.61 33.12
N GLY A 9 -55.78 1.82 33.45
CA GLY A 9 -55.03 3.09 33.36
C GLY A 9 -53.85 3.27 34.34
N PRO A 10 -53.36 4.52 34.48
CA PRO A 10 -51.94 4.87 34.43
C PRO A 10 -51.27 4.85 35.80
N ASP A 11 -50.09 4.23 35.88
CA ASP A 11 -49.20 4.44 37.02
C ASP A 11 -48.08 5.43 36.65
N SER A 12 -48.18 6.57 37.32
CA SER A 12 -47.23 7.67 37.32
C SER A 12 -45.90 7.23 37.91
N GLY A 13 -44.91 6.99 37.04
CA GLY A 13 -43.52 6.82 37.41
C GLY A 13 -42.65 7.66 36.49
N SER A 14 -42.58 8.97 36.76
CA SER A 14 -41.71 9.93 36.10
C SER A 14 -40.23 9.59 36.38
N GLY A 15 -39.63 8.72 35.58
CA GLY A 15 -38.19 8.64 35.38
C GLY A 15 -37.81 9.52 34.19
N PRO A 16 -36.69 10.28 34.23
CA PRO A 16 -36.34 11.12 33.10
C PRO A 16 -35.93 10.23 31.94
N SER A 17 -36.84 10.02 30.98
CA SER A 17 -36.50 9.66 29.62
C SER A 17 -35.79 10.86 28.98
N SER A 18 -34.55 11.09 29.38
CA SER A 18 -33.68 11.98 28.64
C SER A 18 -33.27 11.21 27.39
N ASP A 19 -33.92 11.55 26.29
CA ASP A 19 -33.50 11.21 24.94
C ASP A 19 -32.20 11.97 24.65
N ILE A 20 -31.14 11.62 25.40
CA ILE A 20 -29.79 12.14 25.17
C ILE A 20 -29.36 11.46 23.87
N GLY A 21 -29.18 12.27 22.83
CA GLY A 21 -28.56 11.82 21.59
C GLY A 21 -27.29 11.03 21.90
N ALA A 22 -26.96 10.02 21.09
CA ALA A 22 -25.76 9.22 21.32
C ALA A 22 -24.56 10.13 21.57
N LEU A 23 -23.81 9.87 22.65
CA LEU A 23 -22.64 10.64 23.01
C LEU A 23 -21.68 10.65 21.81
N ARG A 24 -21.20 11.83 21.41
CA ARG A 24 -20.27 12.00 20.30
C ARG A 24 -19.17 12.97 20.70
N ILE A 25 -18.18 12.47 21.40
CA ILE A 25 -16.98 13.27 21.72
C ILE A 25 -15.95 12.98 20.64
N ALA A 26 -15.64 14.00 19.84
CA ALA A 26 -14.58 13.95 18.84
C ALA A 26 -13.21 13.84 19.51
N VAL A 27 -12.38 12.92 19.05
CA VAL A 27 -11.02 12.71 19.56
C VAL A 27 -9.99 12.95 18.46
N LEU A 28 -8.95 13.70 18.80
CA LEU A 28 -7.83 14.04 17.94
C LEU A 28 -6.50 13.60 18.57
N LEU A 29 -5.65 13.00 17.72
CA LEU A 29 -4.24 12.73 17.94
C LEU A 29 -3.41 13.80 17.23
N GLY A 30 -2.22 14.09 17.74
CA GLY A 30 -1.24 14.95 17.07
C GLY A 30 -0.40 15.74 18.06
N ASP A 31 0.64 16.37 17.52
CA ASP A 31 1.42 17.36 18.25
C ASP A 31 0.57 18.63 18.47
N GLU A 32 0.75 19.24 19.63
CA GLU A 32 0.12 20.49 20.01
C GLU A 32 0.45 21.59 19.02
N ALA A 33 1.70 21.65 18.56
CA ALA A 33 2.17 22.66 17.61
C ALA A 33 1.41 22.60 16.27
N ASP A 34 1.14 21.40 15.77
CA ASP A 34 0.44 21.20 14.50
C ASP A 34 -1.07 21.43 14.67
N LEU A 35 -1.66 20.81 15.70
CA LEU A 35 -3.10 20.87 15.95
C LEU A 35 -3.57 22.26 16.34
N LEU A 36 -2.75 23.04 17.04
CA LEU A 36 -3.11 24.37 17.53
C LEU A 36 -2.41 25.50 16.76
N SER A 37 -1.81 25.18 15.61
CA SER A 37 -1.24 26.19 14.70
C SER A 37 -2.26 27.27 14.31
N ALA A 38 -1.78 28.48 13.98
CA ALA A 38 -2.65 29.59 13.61
C ALA A 38 -3.53 29.31 12.37
N SER A 39 -3.07 28.41 11.49
CA SER A 39 -3.81 27.92 10.31
C SER A 39 -4.80 26.78 10.62
N SER A 40 -4.79 26.24 11.84
CA SER A 40 -5.65 25.13 12.22
C SER A 40 -7.10 25.59 12.43
N PRO A 41 -8.11 24.77 12.08
CA PRO A 41 -9.50 25.05 12.43
C PRO A 41 -9.77 25.02 13.95
N LEU A 42 -8.79 24.60 14.74
CA LEU A 42 -8.80 24.63 16.21
C LEU A 42 -8.21 25.90 16.81
N ALA A 43 -7.66 26.79 15.98
CA ALA A 43 -7.08 28.06 16.44
C ALA A 43 -8.12 28.89 17.22
N GLY A 44 -7.66 29.54 18.31
CA GLY A 44 -8.47 30.41 19.15
C GLY A 44 -9.43 29.71 20.11
N LEU A 45 -9.37 28.37 20.22
CA LEU A 45 -10.07 27.64 21.28
C LEU A 45 -9.28 27.68 22.59
N GLU A 46 -9.96 27.97 23.70
CA GLU A 46 -9.38 27.85 25.04
C GLU A 46 -9.54 26.42 25.55
N TRP A 47 -8.41 25.71 25.70
CA TRP A 47 -8.39 24.31 26.09
C TRP A 47 -8.27 24.14 27.60
N VAL A 48 -9.12 23.28 28.16
CA VAL A 48 -9.02 22.88 29.57
C VAL A 48 -8.15 21.63 29.66
N HIS A 49 -7.05 21.73 30.40
CA HIS A 49 -6.12 20.60 30.58
C HIS A 49 -6.54 19.76 31.80
N LEU A 50 -6.76 18.47 31.57
CA LEU A 50 -6.93 17.45 32.60
C LEU A 50 -5.70 16.54 32.56
N SER A 51 -4.77 16.75 33.50
CA SER A 51 -3.57 15.94 33.62
C SER A 51 -3.76 14.82 34.64
N LEU A 52 -3.31 13.61 34.28
CA LEU A 52 -3.25 12.47 35.18
C LEU A 52 -2.01 12.58 36.06
N GLU A 53 -2.20 12.84 37.36
CA GLU A 53 -1.13 12.75 38.36
C GLU A 53 -0.94 11.27 38.79
N HIS A 54 0.32 10.86 38.99
CA HIS A 54 0.72 9.46 39.27
C HIS A 54 0.03 8.79 40.48
N GLN A 55 -0.67 9.54 41.33
CA GLN A 55 -1.29 9.06 42.58
C GLN A 55 -2.83 8.97 42.54
N SER A 56 -3.47 9.24 41.40
CA SER A 56 -4.94 9.14 41.33
C SER A 56 -5.40 7.68 41.33
N HIS A 57 -6.24 7.32 42.30
CA HIS A 57 -6.96 6.04 42.33
C HIS A 57 -8.20 6.01 41.42
N GLU A 58 -8.47 7.10 40.71
CA GLU A 58 -9.62 7.26 39.82
C GLU A 58 -9.55 6.28 38.62
N PRO A 59 -10.67 5.67 38.21
CA PRO A 59 -10.77 4.91 36.96
C PRO A 59 -10.83 5.84 35.73
N LEU A 60 -10.35 5.39 34.57
CA LEU A 60 -10.43 6.15 33.31
C LEU A 60 -11.86 6.64 32.99
N THR A 61 -12.90 5.87 33.32
CA THR A 61 -14.29 6.28 33.06
C THR A 61 -14.71 7.53 33.82
N GLN A 62 -14.22 7.75 35.05
CA GLN A 62 -14.53 8.98 35.81
C GLN A 62 -13.82 10.21 35.20
N LEU A 63 -12.58 10.04 34.71
CA LEU A 63 -11.90 11.07 33.93
C LEU A 63 -12.69 11.45 32.67
N LEU A 64 -13.25 10.44 31.98
CA LEU A 64 -14.10 10.65 30.81
C LEU A 64 -15.42 11.35 31.16
N ASP A 65 -16.04 11.03 32.30
CA ASP A 65 -17.24 11.72 32.80
C ASP A 65 -16.96 13.22 33.03
N ARG A 66 -15.85 13.54 33.71
CA ARG A 66 -15.43 14.94 33.92
C ARG A 66 -15.13 15.67 32.61
N ALA A 67 -14.50 14.98 31.65
CA ALA A 67 -14.27 15.56 30.33
C ALA A 67 -15.60 15.81 29.60
N ALA A 68 -16.55 14.88 29.67
CA ALA A 68 -17.88 15.03 29.06
C ALA A 68 -18.66 16.21 29.66
N GLU A 69 -18.60 16.42 30.97
CA GLU A 69 -19.22 17.57 31.63
C GLU A 69 -18.63 18.90 31.13
N LEU A 70 -17.31 19.02 31.02
CA LEU A 70 -16.65 20.22 30.49
C LEU A 70 -17.03 20.48 29.03
N LEU A 71 -17.07 19.43 28.20
CA LEU A 71 -17.49 19.52 26.80
C LEU A 71 -18.95 19.97 26.67
N SER A 72 -19.84 19.53 27.57
CA SER A 72 -21.24 19.97 27.61
C SER A 72 -21.38 21.47 27.91
N GLN A 73 -20.39 22.06 28.57
CA GLN A 73 -20.27 23.50 28.82
C GLN A 73 -19.60 24.26 27.67
N GLY A 74 -19.31 23.59 26.54
CA GLY A 74 -18.63 24.20 25.39
C GLY A 74 -17.12 24.37 25.55
N LYS A 75 -16.49 23.75 26.56
CA LYS A 75 -15.05 23.85 26.82
C LYS A 75 -14.32 22.63 26.23
N PRO A 76 -13.48 22.79 25.21
CA PRO A 76 -12.67 21.70 24.67
C PRO A 76 -11.62 21.25 25.70
N VAL A 77 -11.28 19.95 25.70
CA VAL A 77 -10.49 19.31 26.77
C VAL A 77 -9.24 18.66 26.19
N VAL A 78 -8.10 18.81 26.87
CA VAL A 78 -6.89 18.02 26.63
C VAL A 78 -6.73 17.04 27.78
N LEU A 79 -6.80 15.74 27.48
CA LEU A 79 -6.42 14.70 28.41
C LEU A 79 -4.93 14.42 28.24
N SER A 80 -4.15 14.47 29.31
CA SER A 80 -2.72 14.14 29.27
C SER A 80 -2.31 13.17 30.37
N ALA A 81 -1.47 12.19 30.04
CA ALA A 81 -0.88 11.26 30.98
C ALA A 81 0.63 11.18 30.78
N LYS A 82 1.40 11.24 31.88
CA LYS A 82 2.84 11.03 31.86
C LYS A 82 3.19 9.72 32.55
N GLY A 83 4.04 8.90 31.95
CA GLY A 83 4.58 7.67 32.55
C GLY A 83 5.99 7.44 32.07
N GLY A 84 6.95 7.44 33.02
CA GLY A 84 8.37 7.51 32.68
C GLY A 84 8.68 8.74 31.80
N ASP A 85 9.29 8.49 30.64
CA ASP A 85 9.63 9.51 29.64
C ASP A 85 8.51 9.78 28.62
N GLU A 86 7.43 9.00 28.63
CA GLU A 86 6.32 9.16 27.70
C GLU A 86 5.28 10.17 28.21
N ASN A 87 4.82 11.05 27.31
CA ASN A 87 3.75 12.01 27.57
C ASN A 87 2.68 11.86 26.48
N LEU A 88 1.58 11.19 26.82
CA LEU A 88 0.49 10.90 25.91
C LEU A 88 -0.60 11.96 26.05
N ARG A 89 -1.16 12.42 24.92
CA ARG A 89 -2.20 13.47 24.89
C ARG A 89 -3.32 13.11 23.93
N LEU A 90 -4.56 13.38 24.35
CA LEU A 90 -5.76 13.30 23.51
C LEU A 90 -6.51 14.64 23.57
N TYR A 91 -6.91 15.14 22.41
CA TYR A 91 -7.67 16.39 22.29
C TYR A 91 -9.13 16.06 22.03
N LEU A 92 -10.01 16.51 22.91
CA LEU A 92 -11.42 16.18 22.92
C LEU A 92 -12.26 17.43 22.62
N LEU A 93 -13.22 17.28 21.70
CA LEU A 93 -14.23 18.29 21.41
C LEU A 93 -15.62 17.67 21.38
N ASP A 94 -16.63 18.50 21.60
CA ASP A 94 -18.00 18.12 21.26
C ASP A 94 -18.11 17.85 19.75
N GLY A 95 -18.77 16.75 19.38
CA GLY A 95 -18.86 16.29 17.99
C GLY A 95 -19.61 17.27 17.08
N LEU A 96 -20.59 18.01 17.60
CA LEU A 96 -21.29 19.04 16.83
C LEU A 96 -20.36 20.23 16.56
N THR A 97 -19.56 20.62 17.55
CA THR A 97 -18.53 21.65 17.40
C THR A 97 -17.48 21.25 16.37
N ALA A 98 -17.03 20.00 16.40
CA ALA A 98 -16.11 19.48 15.40
C ALA A 98 -16.71 19.51 13.98
N ALA A 99 -17.98 19.10 13.82
CA ALA A 99 -18.68 19.13 12.54
C ALA A 99 -18.87 20.57 12.01
N LYS A 100 -19.27 21.52 12.86
CA LYS A 100 -19.42 22.95 12.50
C LYS A 100 -18.10 23.54 12.00
N ARG A 101 -16.98 23.08 12.54
CA ARG A 101 -15.62 23.47 12.12
C ARG A 101 -15.07 22.63 10.96
N ARG A 102 -15.87 21.72 10.39
CA ARG A 102 -15.49 20.81 9.30
C ARG A 102 -14.24 19.98 9.63
N LEU A 103 -14.09 19.59 10.89
CA LEU A 103 -12.94 18.82 11.34
C LEU A 103 -13.08 17.35 10.95
N HIS A 104 -12.04 16.82 10.32
CA HIS A 104 -11.81 15.40 10.25
C HIS A 104 -11.21 14.94 11.59
N VAL A 105 -11.86 13.98 12.25
CA VAL A 105 -11.46 13.48 13.57
C VAL A 105 -10.99 12.04 13.48
N HIS A 106 -10.13 11.58 14.40
CA HIS A 106 -9.56 10.24 14.34
C HIS A 106 -10.57 9.19 14.80
N CYS A 107 -11.31 9.49 15.87
CA CYS A 107 -12.43 8.68 16.33
C CYS A 107 -13.43 9.53 17.13
N TYR A 108 -14.55 8.91 17.52
CA TYR A 108 -15.47 9.43 18.51
C TYR A 108 -15.56 8.48 19.69
N LEU A 109 -15.50 9.00 20.92
CA LEU A 109 -15.96 8.26 22.09
C LEU A 109 -17.49 8.27 22.06
N ALA A 110 -18.07 7.07 22.01
CA ALA A 110 -19.51 6.87 21.81
C ALA A 110 -20.24 6.41 23.07
N GLY A 111 -19.52 5.81 24.02
CA GLY A 111 -20.09 5.41 25.31
C GLY A 111 -19.05 4.70 26.17
N TRP A 112 -19.24 4.72 27.48
CA TRP A 112 -18.43 3.95 28.42
C TRP A 112 -19.25 3.54 29.63
N ALA A 113 -18.81 2.51 30.33
CA ALA A 113 -19.38 2.04 31.59
C ALA A 113 -18.28 1.46 32.48
N SER A 114 -18.51 1.46 33.80
CA SER A 114 -17.62 0.85 34.78
C SER A 114 -18.44 0.09 35.84
N GLY A 115 -17.86 -0.98 36.37
CA GLY A 115 -18.41 -1.77 37.47
C GLY A 115 -17.31 -2.33 38.36
N MET A 116 -17.73 -2.91 39.48
CA MET A 116 -16.85 -3.72 40.33
C MET A 116 -17.24 -5.18 40.18
N ASP A 117 -16.26 -6.06 40.06
CA ASP A 117 -16.48 -7.49 40.21
C ASP A 117 -16.82 -7.75 41.69
N CYS A 118 -18.09 -7.99 42.00
CA CYS A 118 -18.48 -8.50 43.31
C CYS A 118 -17.75 -9.83 43.54
N GLU A 119 -17.38 -10.17 44.78
CA GLU A 119 -16.67 -11.41 45.17
C GLU A 119 -17.32 -12.69 44.60
N PHE A 120 -16.96 -13.07 43.38
CA PHE A 120 -17.37 -14.32 42.73
C PHE A 120 -16.14 -15.01 42.13
N GLU A 121 -16.18 -16.34 42.11
CA GLU A 121 -15.18 -17.21 41.48
C GLU A 121 -15.01 -16.88 39.99
N ALA A 122 -13.98 -17.43 39.33
CA ALA A 122 -13.57 -17.06 37.96
C ALA A 122 -14.68 -17.04 36.89
N GLU A 123 -15.78 -17.78 37.09
CA GLU A 123 -16.98 -17.76 36.21
C GLU A 123 -17.78 -16.44 36.32
N GLY A 124 -17.83 -15.78 37.48
CA GLY A 124 -18.54 -14.51 37.68
C GLY A 124 -17.83 -13.29 37.10
N GLU A 125 -16.51 -13.37 36.91
CA GLU A 125 -15.69 -12.31 36.29
C GLU A 125 -16.07 -12.08 34.82
N VAL A 126 -16.32 -13.18 34.08
CA VAL A 126 -16.71 -13.12 32.68
C VAL A 126 -18.08 -12.46 32.53
N GLU A 127 -19.04 -12.84 33.38
CA GLU A 127 -20.41 -12.30 33.38
C GLU A 127 -20.44 -10.81 33.74
N ALA A 128 -19.68 -10.39 34.75
CA ALA A 128 -19.57 -8.97 35.12
C ALA A 128 -18.99 -8.13 33.98
N ARG A 129 -17.93 -8.62 33.31
CA ARG A 129 -17.33 -7.94 32.14
C ARG A 129 -18.32 -7.84 30.99
N GLU A 130 -19.03 -8.92 30.65
CA GLU A 130 -20.02 -8.92 29.58
C GLU A 130 -21.16 -7.93 29.85
N LYS A 131 -21.59 -7.81 31.12
CA LYS A 131 -22.61 -6.84 31.53
C LYS A 131 -22.14 -5.39 31.38
N ILE A 132 -20.91 -5.07 31.81
CA ILE A 132 -20.34 -3.72 31.66
C ILE A 132 -20.11 -3.39 30.19
N GLN A 133 -19.63 -4.35 29.40
CA GLN A 133 -19.49 -4.23 27.95
C GLN A 133 -20.85 -3.94 27.29
N ALA A 134 -21.90 -4.72 27.61
CA ALA A 134 -23.23 -4.52 27.08
C ALA A 134 -23.79 -3.14 27.44
N SER A 135 -23.53 -2.66 28.66
CA SER A 135 -23.92 -1.31 29.09
C SER A 135 -23.22 -0.21 28.27
N ALA A 136 -21.91 -0.33 28.04
CA ALA A 136 -21.16 0.64 27.24
C ALA A 136 -21.62 0.65 25.77
N LEU A 137 -21.88 -0.52 25.18
CA LEU A 137 -22.41 -0.67 23.81
C LEU A 137 -23.83 -0.11 23.68
N ALA A 138 -24.69 -0.33 24.67
CA ALA A 138 -26.04 0.23 24.71
C ALA A 138 -25.99 1.76 24.75
N ARG A 139 -25.13 2.36 25.59
CA ARG A 139 -24.89 3.81 25.63
C ARG A 139 -24.40 4.35 24.28
N ALA A 140 -23.55 3.59 23.59
CA ALA A 140 -23.07 3.93 22.25
C ALA A 140 -24.08 3.70 21.11
N LYS A 141 -25.25 3.10 21.40
CA LYS A 141 -26.22 2.64 20.41
C LYS A 141 -25.56 1.74 19.35
N ARG A 142 -24.78 0.74 19.79
CA ARG A 142 -24.07 -0.24 18.95
C ARG A 142 -24.34 -1.66 19.43
N SER A 143 -24.29 -2.62 18.51
CA SER A 143 -24.38 -4.04 18.86
C SER A 143 -23.00 -4.67 19.02
N ALA A 144 -22.90 -5.74 19.81
CA ALA A 144 -21.64 -6.47 19.99
C ALA A 144 -21.12 -7.07 18.66
N ALA A 145 -22.02 -7.45 17.74
CA ALA A 145 -21.66 -7.94 16.41
C ALA A 145 -20.96 -6.89 15.52
N GLN A 146 -21.11 -5.61 15.82
CA GLN A 146 -20.45 -4.51 15.12
C GLN A 146 -19.10 -4.12 15.73
N ALA A 147 -18.80 -4.59 16.94
CA ALA A 147 -17.66 -4.13 17.73
C ALA A 147 -16.52 -5.15 17.72
N GLN A 148 -15.33 -4.68 17.37
CA GLN A 148 -14.09 -5.40 17.65
C GLN A 148 -13.80 -5.28 19.15
N LEU A 149 -13.79 -6.42 19.85
CA LEU A 149 -13.54 -6.46 21.28
C LEU A 149 -12.03 -6.50 21.54
N HIS A 150 -11.55 -5.60 22.40
CA HIS A 150 -10.18 -5.62 22.88
C HIS A 150 -10.16 -5.71 24.41
N ASN A 151 -9.46 -6.70 24.95
CA ASN A 151 -9.33 -6.89 26.38
C ASN A 151 -7.89 -6.57 26.81
N SER A 152 -7.74 -5.71 27.81
CA SER A 152 -6.43 -5.33 28.36
C SER A 152 -6.47 -5.32 29.88
N VAL A 153 -5.37 -5.78 30.49
CA VAL A 153 -5.14 -5.67 31.94
C VAL A 153 -4.29 -4.43 32.17
N ALA A 154 -4.80 -3.50 32.94
CA ALA A 154 -4.20 -2.20 33.20
C ALA A 154 -4.04 -2.01 34.71
N ASN A 155 -2.80 -1.96 35.20
CA ASN A 155 -2.53 -1.93 36.64
C ASN A 155 -2.61 -0.51 37.21
N THR A 156 -2.39 0.48 36.34
CA THR A 156 -2.37 1.90 36.68
C THR A 156 -3.33 2.68 35.79
N LEU A 157 -3.69 3.89 36.21
CA LEU A 157 -4.44 4.82 35.37
C LEU A 157 -3.66 5.22 34.10
N TRP A 158 -2.32 5.21 34.17
CA TRP A 158 -1.48 5.35 32.98
C TRP A 158 -1.74 4.20 31.99
N ASP A 159 -1.76 2.95 32.46
CA ASP A 159 -1.95 1.77 31.59
C ASP A 159 -3.31 1.84 30.89
N GLU A 160 -4.35 2.27 31.60
CA GLU A 160 -5.69 2.48 31.06
C GLU A 160 -5.69 3.58 29.98
N PHE A 161 -5.03 4.71 30.26
CA PHE A 161 -4.93 5.81 29.30
C PHE A 161 -4.09 5.44 28.07
N ALA A 162 -3.00 4.71 28.25
CA ALA A 162 -2.16 4.23 27.16
C ALA A 162 -2.91 3.21 26.30
N ALA A 163 -3.71 2.33 26.90
CA ALA A 163 -4.60 1.43 26.17
C ALA A 163 -5.65 2.19 25.35
N LEU A 164 -6.26 3.25 25.92
CA LEU A 164 -7.16 4.14 25.19
C LEU A 164 -6.44 4.85 24.03
N TYR A 165 -5.27 5.41 24.29
CA TYR A 165 -4.46 6.10 23.28
C TYR A 165 -4.11 5.17 22.11
N ARG A 166 -3.64 3.94 22.41
CA ARG A 166 -3.40 2.89 21.42
C ARG A 166 -4.67 2.53 20.63
N ALA A 167 -5.84 2.48 21.28
CA ALA A 167 -7.11 2.24 20.60
C ALA A 167 -7.48 3.36 19.62
N VAL A 168 -7.26 4.61 19.98
CA VAL A 168 -7.45 5.77 19.08
C VAL A 168 -6.48 5.69 17.90
N GLN A 169 -5.20 5.37 18.15
CA GLN A 169 -4.19 5.18 17.11
C GLN A 169 -4.57 4.04 16.15
N ALA A 170 -5.07 2.91 16.67
CA ALA A 170 -5.52 1.78 15.87
C ALA A 170 -6.68 2.18 14.93
N LEU A 171 -7.67 2.95 15.41
CA LEU A 171 -8.76 3.45 14.58
C LEU A 171 -8.28 4.46 13.51
N ALA A 172 -7.31 5.31 13.86
CA ALA A 172 -6.68 6.25 12.94
C ALA A 172 -5.89 5.54 11.82
N ARG A 173 -5.13 4.49 12.18
CA ARG A 173 -4.32 3.69 11.25
C ARG A 173 -5.12 2.67 10.44
N ARG A 174 -6.41 2.50 10.74
CA ARG A 174 -7.23 1.41 10.21
C ARG A 174 -6.61 0.03 10.51
N SER A 175 -6.15 -0.16 11.75
CA SER A 175 -5.46 -1.37 12.24
C SER A 175 -6.08 -1.90 13.54
N LEU A 176 -7.26 -2.54 13.49
CA LEU A 176 -7.95 -3.08 14.69
C LEU A 176 -7.50 -4.49 15.14
N ALA A 177 -6.32 -4.94 14.74
CA ALA A 177 -5.68 -6.15 15.29
C ALA A 177 -5.23 -5.90 16.75
N PRO A 178 -4.90 -6.92 17.58
CA PRO A 178 -4.74 -6.75 19.03
C PRO A 178 -3.83 -5.56 19.37
N LEU A 179 -4.32 -4.60 20.17
CA LEU A 179 -3.59 -3.36 20.52
C LEU A 179 -2.21 -3.61 21.16
N ALA A 180 -1.98 -4.80 21.72
CA ALA A 180 -0.68 -5.23 22.25
C ALA A 180 0.41 -5.41 21.17
N ALA A 181 0.03 -5.52 19.89
CA ALA A 181 0.97 -5.66 18.76
C ALA A 181 1.40 -4.31 18.14
N LEU A 182 1.05 -3.17 18.76
CA LEU A 182 1.45 -1.84 18.28
C LEU A 182 2.91 -1.47 18.65
N ASP A 183 3.58 -2.28 19.46
CA ASP A 183 5.01 -2.13 19.75
C ASP A 183 5.83 -2.65 18.56
N ALA A 184 6.85 -1.89 18.16
CA ALA A 184 7.52 -1.85 16.85
C ALA A 184 8.19 -3.14 16.31
N THR A 185 7.97 -4.30 16.93
CA THR A 185 8.63 -5.57 16.57
C THR A 185 7.67 -6.71 16.22
N ALA A 186 6.36 -6.55 16.40
CA ALA A 186 5.38 -7.59 16.08
C ALA A 186 4.83 -7.42 14.65
N THR A 187 5.40 -8.16 13.69
CA THR A 187 4.74 -8.42 12.41
C THR A 187 3.36 -9.04 12.66
N LYS A 188 2.25 -8.42 12.22
CA LYS A 188 1.14 -9.02 11.41
C LYS A 188 -0.20 -8.24 11.42
N PRO A 189 -1.03 -8.37 10.36
CA PRO A 189 -1.36 -7.22 9.50
C PRO A 189 -2.81 -6.67 9.54
N CYS A 190 -2.87 -5.44 9.04
CA CYS A 190 -3.90 -4.65 8.35
C CYS A 190 -5.36 -5.12 8.34
N TYR A 191 -6.11 -4.43 9.19
CA TYR A 191 -7.56 -4.44 9.25
C TYR A 191 -8.26 -3.85 8.00
N TRP A 192 -7.52 -3.14 7.12
CA TRP A 192 -8.05 -2.50 5.90
C TRP A 192 -8.96 -3.42 5.07
N PHE A 193 -8.69 -4.72 5.11
CA PHE A 193 -9.38 -5.69 4.25
C PHE A 193 -10.32 -6.66 4.99
N SER A 194 -10.65 -6.38 6.25
CA SER A 194 -11.56 -7.23 7.04
C SER A 194 -13.03 -6.75 6.97
N ARG A 195 -13.98 -7.68 7.00
CA ARG A 195 -15.43 -7.46 6.76
C ARG A 195 -16.20 -6.69 7.86
N GLN A 196 -15.54 -6.11 8.86
CA GLN A 196 -16.22 -5.57 10.05
C GLN A 196 -16.79 -4.16 9.81
N HIS A 197 -17.87 -4.13 9.03
CA HIS A 197 -18.97 -3.17 8.88
C HIS A 197 -18.70 -1.65 9.04
N GLN A 198 -19.29 -0.89 8.12
CA GLN A 198 -19.13 0.54 7.79
C GLN A 198 -19.10 1.57 8.94
N ALA A 199 -19.43 1.21 10.17
CA ALA A 199 -19.12 1.99 11.36
C ALA A 199 -18.21 1.15 12.25
N ARG A 200 -16.92 1.22 11.95
CA ARG A 200 -15.88 0.41 12.58
C ARG A 200 -15.80 0.77 14.07
N VAL A 201 -16.34 -0.11 14.92
CA VAL A 201 -16.51 0.11 16.36
C VAL A 201 -15.45 -0.72 17.09
N LEU A 202 -14.76 -0.10 18.04
CA LEU A 202 -13.86 -0.78 18.97
C LEU A 202 -14.44 -0.68 20.37
N CYS A 203 -14.55 -1.81 21.06
CA CYS A 203 -14.88 -1.86 22.49
C CYS A 203 -13.64 -2.25 23.29
N LEU A 204 -13.06 -1.28 24.00
CA LEU A 204 -11.89 -1.45 24.85
C LEU A 204 -12.37 -1.83 26.26
N ASN A 205 -12.18 -3.10 26.62
CA ASN A 205 -12.43 -3.63 27.95
C ASN A 205 -11.13 -3.58 28.75
N LEU A 206 -11.15 -2.86 29.87
CA LEU A 206 -10.03 -2.67 30.79
C LEU A 206 -10.33 -3.37 32.11
N LYS A 207 -9.37 -4.14 32.60
CA LYS A 207 -9.41 -4.74 33.94
C LYS A 207 -8.31 -4.13 34.79
N ARG A 208 -8.69 -3.49 35.90
CA ARG A 208 -7.75 -3.08 36.95
C ARG A 208 -7.77 -4.11 38.08
N PRO A 209 -6.71 -4.91 38.24
CA PRO A 209 -6.65 -5.90 39.31
C PRO A 209 -6.64 -5.21 40.67
N ASN A 210 -7.32 -5.81 41.64
CA ASN A 210 -7.41 -5.29 42.99
C ASN A 210 -6.04 -5.23 43.68
N LEU A 211 -5.56 -4.02 43.99
CA LEU A 211 -4.27 -3.77 44.63
C LEU A 211 -4.24 -4.15 46.13
N LYS A 212 -5.36 -4.61 46.72
CA LYS A 212 -5.45 -5.00 48.15
C LYS A 212 -4.70 -6.26 48.57
N ARG A 213 -3.90 -6.89 47.69
CA ARG A 213 -2.84 -7.82 48.11
C ARG A 213 -1.66 -7.14 48.82
N LEU A 214 -1.65 -5.79 48.96
CA LEU A 214 -0.58 -5.01 49.59
C LEU A 214 -1.01 -4.12 50.79
N ASN A 215 -1.96 -4.60 51.61
CA ASN A 215 -2.37 -4.02 52.92
C ASN A 215 -3.18 -2.71 52.90
N LEU A 216 -4.52 -2.83 53.01
CA LEU A 216 -5.39 -2.17 54.02
C LEU A 216 -6.89 -2.34 53.67
N THR A 217 -7.68 -2.30 54.74
CA THR A 217 -9.10 -2.67 54.90
C THR A 217 -10.09 -1.90 54.02
N ALA A 218 -10.68 -2.57 53.03
CA ALA A 218 -12.07 -2.39 52.56
C ALA A 218 -12.39 -3.44 51.47
N ASN A 219 -13.62 -3.95 51.38
CA ASN A 219 -14.04 -4.83 50.29
C ASN A 219 -14.23 -4.03 48.99
N THR A 220 -13.24 -4.04 48.08
CA THR A 220 -13.40 -3.48 46.72
C THR A 220 -12.89 -4.51 45.74
N GLY A 221 -13.74 -5.04 44.86
CA GLY A 221 -13.34 -6.03 43.84
C GLY A 221 -12.46 -5.45 42.73
N ASN A 222 -12.18 -6.23 41.67
CA ASN A 222 -11.52 -5.71 40.48
C ASN A 222 -12.41 -4.63 39.84
N ALA A 223 -11.82 -3.54 39.36
CA ALA A 223 -12.56 -2.54 38.60
C ALA A 223 -12.55 -2.96 37.12
N VAL A 224 -13.74 -3.14 36.55
CA VAL A 224 -13.91 -3.47 35.12
C VAL A 224 -14.52 -2.27 34.44
N GLN A 225 -13.94 -1.87 33.31
CA GLN A 225 -14.36 -0.72 32.53
C GLN A 225 -14.48 -1.11 31.06
N SER A 226 -15.43 -0.53 30.36
CA SER A 226 -15.58 -0.68 28.91
C SER A 226 -15.75 0.68 28.27
N VAL A 227 -14.95 0.98 27.24
CA VAL A 227 -15.00 2.22 26.45
C VAL A 227 -15.25 1.87 24.99
N VAL A 228 -16.29 2.45 24.40
CA VAL A 228 -16.68 2.25 23.00
C VAL A 228 -16.25 3.43 22.16
N LEU A 229 -15.42 3.15 21.17
CA LEU A 229 -14.93 4.09 20.18
C LEU A 229 -15.53 3.78 18.82
N THR A 230 -15.86 4.82 18.06
CA THR A 230 -16.29 4.70 16.66
C THR A 230 -15.34 5.44 15.76
N GLN A 231 -15.02 4.86 14.61
CA GLN A 231 -14.05 5.41 13.70
C GLN A 231 -14.43 6.80 13.15
N GLY A 232 -13.45 7.71 13.09
CA GLY A 232 -13.59 9.00 12.43
C GLY A 232 -13.00 9.02 11.01
N SER A 233 -13.16 10.16 10.32
CA SER A 233 -12.73 10.33 8.93
C SER A 233 -11.25 10.68 8.79
N ARG A 234 -10.57 11.16 9.84
CA ARG A 234 -9.13 11.45 9.81
C ARG A 234 -8.33 10.17 9.98
N LEU A 235 -7.32 10.02 9.12
CA LEU A 235 -6.36 8.95 9.16
C LEU A 235 -5.15 9.34 10.02
N ALA A 236 -4.41 8.32 10.48
CA ALA A 236 -3.09 8.55 11.03
C ALA A 236 -2.16 9.16 9.97
N ALA A 237 -1.17 9.93 10.42
CA ALA A 237 -0.16 10.45 9.51
C ALA A 237 0.54 9.29 8.78
N PRO A 238 0.84 9.43 7.48
CA PRO A 238 1.60 8.45 6.72
C PRO A 238 2.94 8.14 7.39
N ARG A 239 3.28 6.85 7.47
CA ARG A 239 4.62 6.43 7.86
C ARG A 239 5.63 6.93 6.81
N PRO A 240 6.80 7.46 7.20
CA PRO A 240 7.83 7.82 6.24
C PRO A 240 8.34 6.60 5.46
N LEU A 241 8.41 6.72 4.13
CA LEU A 241 9.11 5.74 3.28
C LEU A 241 10.62 5.78 3.50
N LEU A 242 11.13 6.96 3.87
CA LEU A 242 12.53 7.25 4.08
C LEU A 242 12.76 7.60 5.55
N ASP A 243 13.88 7.12 6.08
CA ASP A 243 14.31 7.34 7.46
C ASP A 243 15.84 7.22 7.53
N GLU A 244 16.42 7.30 8.72
CA GLU A 244 17.88 7.18 8.93
C GLU A 244 18.47 5.85 8.47
N SER A 245 17.64 4.82 8.31
CA SER A 245 17.99 3.47 7.84
C SER A 245 17.56 3.18 6.40
N ARG A 246 16.89 4.14 5.74
CA ARG A 246 16.43 4.07 4.34
C ARG A 246 16.67 5.43 3.70
N LEU A 247 17.94 5.70 3.37
CA LEU A 247 18.38 6.92 2.71
C LEU A 247 18.16 6.82 1.20
N PHE A 248 17.70 7.91 0.59
CA PHE A 248 17.44 8.02 -0.85
C PHE A 248 17.83 9.42 -1.33
N ILE A 249 18.92 9.52 -2.09
CA ILE A 249 19.51 10.80 -2.53
C ILE A 249 19.49 10.86 -4.05
N PRO A 250 18.49 11.52 -4.67
CA PRO A 250 18.51 11.77 -6.10
C PRO A 250 19.39 12.99 -6.40
N LEU A 251 20.21 12.90 -7.44
CA LEU A 251 21.06 13.98 -7.93
C LEU A 251 20.86 14.11 -9.44
N GLY A 252 20.51 15.33 -9.89
CA GLY A 252 20.47 15.70 -11.30
C GLY A 252 21.74 16.43 -11.72
N GLY A 253 22.09 16.34 -13.00
CA GLY A 253 23.16 17.13 -13.61
C GLY A 253 23.02 17.23 -15.13
N SER A 254 23.57 18.31 -15.68
CA SER A 254 23.65 18.62 -17.11
C SER A 254 24.60 17.70 -17.87
N ASN A 255 25.58 17.14 -17.15
CA ASN A 255 26.59 16.23 -17.68
C ASN A 255 27.21 15.38 -16.54
N ILE A 256 28.08 14.44 -16.89
CA ILE A 256 28.75 13.56 -15.92
C ILE A 256 29.65 14.35 -14.95
N ALA A 257 30.32 15.42 -15.42
CA ALA A 257 31.22 16.21 -14.57
C ALA A 257 30.46 16.93 -13.45
N GLU A 258 29.27 17.46 -13.74
CA GLU A 258 28.40 18.06 -12.72
C GLU A 258 27.94 17.02 -11.67
N LEU A 259 27.58 15.81 -12.11
CA LEU A 259 27.25 14.72 -11.20
C LEU A 259 28.45 14.31 -10.33
N GLN A 260 29.67 14.29 -10.88
CA GLN A 260 30.90 14.04 -10.13
C GLN A 260 31.15 15.14 -9.08
N THR A 261 30.90 16.42 -9.40
CA THR A 261 30.95 17.52 -8.44
C THR A 261 29.95 17.33 -7.31
N HIS A 262 28.69 17.02 -7.62
CA HIS A 262 27.68 16.75 -6.57
C HIS A 262 28.07 15.58 -5.65
N LEU A 263 28.68 14.52 -6.20
CA LEU A 263 29.19 13.40 -5.39
C LEU A 263 30.38 13.80 -4.52
N ALA A 264 31.29 14.64 -5.03
CA ALA A 264 32.41 15.16 -4.26
C ALA A 264 31.95 16.04 -3.09
N ASP A 265 30.98 16.93 -3.33
CA ASP A 265 30.36 17.76 -2.30
C ASP A 265 29.67 16.92 -1.22
N LEU A 266 28.96 15.87 -1.63
CA LEU A 266 28.32 14.93 -0.71
C LEU A 266 29.34 14.14 0.11
N SER A 267 30.44 13.71 -0.50
CA SER A 267 31.54 13.03 0.21
C SER A 267 32.12 13.95 1.28
N ALA A 268 32.46 15.20 0.92
CA ALA A 268 33.01 16.17 1.86
C ALA A 268 32.05 16.48 3.01
N TRP A 269 30.75 16.55 2.73
CA TRP A 269 29.72 16.73 3.75
C TRP A 269 29.65 15.55 4.72
N LEU A 270 29.74 14.31 4.22
CA LEU A 270 29.73 13.09 5.04
C LEU A 270 30.98 12.99 5.93
N ASP A 271 32.14 13.37 5.41
CA ASP A 271 33.39 13.42 6.17
C ASP A 271 33.29 14.45 7.31
N ALA A 272 32.80 15.66 7.01
CA ALA A 272 32.58 16.70 8.01
C ALA A 272 31.55 16.29 9.09
N LEU A 273 30.50 15.55 8.71
CA LEU A 273 29.51 15.01 9.64
C LEU A 273 30.14 14.01 10.61
N ASN A 274 30.97 13.10 10.10
CA ASN A 274 31.65 12.11 10.94
C ASN A 274 32.66 12.78 11.89
N SER A 275 33.47 13.72 11.39
CA SER A 275 34.44 14.43 12.24
C SER A 275 33.80 15.29 13.33
N LYS A 276 32.66 15.94 13.05
CA LYS A 276 31.91 16.71 14.08
C LYS A 276 31.29 15.79 15.13
N ALA A 277 30.72 14.67 14.72
CA ALA A 277 30.14 13.71 15.66
C ALA A 277 31.21 13.08 16.58
N GLU A 278 32.43 12.86 16.08
CA GLU A 278 33.56 12.36 16.87
C GLU A 278 34.12 13.42 17.84
N ALA A 279 34.13 14.69 17.44
CA ALA A 279 34.62 15.79 18.29
C ALA A 279 33.67 16.15 19.45
N GLU A 280 32.36 15.90 19.29
CA GLU A 280 31.32 16.13 20.31
C GLU A 280 31.03 14.89 21.17
N ALA A 281 31.68 13.75 20.90
CA ALA A 281 31.49 12.51 21.64
C ALA A 281 32.31 12.47 22.94
N GLU A 282 31.85 13.17 23.98
CA GLU A 282 32.22 12.80 25.36
C GLU A 282 31.54 11.48 25.75
N PRO A 283 32.15 10.65 26.65
CA PRO A 283 31.63 9.33 27.00
C PRO A 283 30.15 9.30 27.45
N ASP A 284 29.65 10.38 28.05
CA ASP A 284 28.27 10.52 28.51
C ASP A 284 27.28 11.07 27.46
N THR A 285 27.73 11.35 26.22
CA THR A 285 26.95 12.07 25.18
C THR A 285 26.77 11.31 23.86
N ALA A 286 27.21 10.07 23.76
CA ALA A 286 27.16 9.27 22.52
C ALA A 286 25.73 9.14 21.92
N ALA A 287 24.70 9.10 22.78
CA ALA A 287 23.30 9.09 22.35
C ALA A 287 22.89 10.39 21.62
N ASN A 288 23.36 11.54 22.11
CA ASN A 288 23.08 12.84 21.50
C ASN A 288 23.76 12.97 20.13
N ALA A 289 25.01 12.49 20.01
CA ALA A 289 25.73 12.48 18.74
C ALA A 289 25.03 11.60 17.69
N LEU A 290 24.53 10.44 18.08
CA LEU A 290 23.77 9.55 17.18
C LEU A 290 22.44 10.19 16.74
N GLN A 291 21.74 10.85 17.66
CA GLN A 291 20.50 11.55 17.37
C GLN A 291 20.72 12.74 16.42
N LEU A 292 21.75 13.55 16.66
CA LEU A 292 22.14 14.64 15.78
C LEU A 292 22.48 14.13 14.38
N LYS A 293 23.24 13.03 14.28
CA LYS A 293 23.57 12.38 12.99
C LYS A 293 22.31 11.93 12.26
N SER A 294 21.36 11.30 12.96
CA SER A 294 20.05 10.91 12.38
C SER A 294 19.27 12.12 11.85
N GLN A 295 19.20 13.22 12.62
CA GLN A 295 18.51 14.45 12.20
C GLN A 295 19.17 15.12 10.98
N LEU A 296 20.51 15.17 10.94
CA LEU A 296 21.25 15.75 9.83
C LEU A 296 21.12 14.91 8.55
N LEU A 297 21.12 13.56 8.66
CA LEU A 297 20.86 12.68 7.52
C LEU A 297 19.43 12.84 6.98
N LYS A 298 18.41 12.93 7.86
CA LYS A 298 17.02 13.22 7.44
C LYS A 298 16.92 14.56 6.71
N SER A 299 17.62 15.57 7.22
CA SER A 299 17.68 16.91 6.63
C SER A 299 18.36 16.91 5.26
N LEU A 300 19.45 16.14 5.10
CA LEU A 300 20.11 15.92 3.81
C LEU A 300 19.14 15.29 2.80
N VAL A 301 18.50 14.17 3.16
CA VAL A 301 17.54 13.49 2.28
C VAL A 301 16.43 14.44 1.85
N ALA A 302 15.83 15.16 2.79
CA ALA A 302 14.77 16.11 2.50
C ALA A 302 15.24 17.27 1.61
N LYS A 303 16.47 17.75 1.78
CA LYS A 303 17.08 18.77 0.92
C LYS A 303 17.29 18.23 -0.49
N SER A 304 17.91 17.07 -0.64
CA SER A 304 18.18 16.47 -1.95
C SER A 304 16.90 16.19 -2.74
N LEU A 305 15.82 15.80 -2.08
CA LEU A 305 14.51 15.62 -2.73
C LEU A 305 13.89 16.95 -3.20
N ARG A 306 14.09 18.04 -2.47
CA ARG A 306 13.57 19.38 -2.85
C ARG A 306 14.39 20.02 -3.96
N ASP A 307 15.70 19.81 -3.93
CA ASP A 307 16.64 20.44 -4.85
C ASP A 307 16.89 19.61 -6.11
N TYR A 308 16.33 18.40 -6.19
CA TYR A 308 16.42 17.56 -7.37
C TYR A 308 15.84 18.29 -8.59
N ASP A 309 16.66 18.50 -9.60
CA ASP A 309 16.24 19.06 -10.87
C ASP A 309 15.65 17.96 -11.79
N PRO A 310 14.32 17.96 -12.00
CA PRO A 310 13.68 16.99 -12.88
C PRO A 310 13.98 17.24 -14.36
N TRP A 311 14.46 18.43 -14.73
CA TRP A 311 14.72 18.83 -16.12
C TRP A 311 16.14 18.59 -16.59
N ALA A 312 17.05 18.33 -15.66
CA ALA A 312 18.41 17.99 -16.02
C ALA A 312 18.45 16.69 -16.89
N PRO A 313 19.42 16.55 -17.81
CA PRO A 313 19.49 15.43 -18.73
C PRO A 313 20.00 14.11 -18.11
N LEU A 314 20.80 14.13 -17.04
CA LEU A 314 21.39 12.92 -16.43
C LEU A 314 21.18 12.86 -14.92
N ALA A 315 20.63 11.76 -14.40
CA ALA A 315 20.41 11.59 -12.97
C ALA A 315 21.08 10.33 -12.45
N LEU A 316 21.44 10.38 -11.19
CA LEU A 316 21.77 9.22 -10.40
C LEU A 316 20.99 9.25 -9.09
N VAL A 317 20.83 8.07 -8.49
CA VAL A 317 20.23 7.95 -7.16
C VAL A 317 21.17 7.12 -6.30
N LEU A 318 21.41 7.58 -5.07
CA LEU A 318 22.11 6.81 -4.04
C LEU A 318 21.10 6.27 -3.04
N MET A 319 21.18 4.98 -2.74
CA MET A 319 20.39 4.31 -1.71
C MET A 319 21.31 3.67 -0.69
N ALA A 320 21.05 3.92 0.59
CA ALA A 320 21.89 3.40 1.67
C ALA A 320 21.10 3.18 2.96
N GLN A 321 21.61 2.29 3.82
CA GLN A 321 20.98 1.95 5.11
C GLN A 321 21.57 2.72 6.31
N SER A 322 22.54 3.58 6.07
CA SER A 322 23.19 4.41 7.09
C SER A 322 24.07 5.47 6.42
N GLY A 323 24.53 6.46 7.18
CA GLY A 323 25.52 7.42 6.68
C GLY A 323 26.86 6.79 6.27
N THR A 324 27.28 5.68 6.92
CA THR A 324 28.51 4.97 6.55
C THR A 324 28.34 4.19 5.24
N ALA A 325 27.21 3.52 5.07
CA ALA A 325 26.88 2.87 3.80
C ALA A 325 26.71 3.91 2.68
N LEU A 326 26.16 5.09 2.98
CA LEU A 326 26.04 6.16 1.99
C LEU A 326 27.41 6.62 1.47
N ALA A 327 28.42 6.75 2.34
CA ALA A 327 29.78 7.06 1.92
C ALA A 327 30.36 5.99 0.98
N GLN A 328 30.09 4.70 1.24
CA GLN A 328 30.51 3.60 0.35
C GLN A 328 29.82 3.68 -1.02
N GLU A 329 28.53 4.00 -1.04
CA GLU A 329 27.77 4.16 -2.29
C GLU A 329 28.22 5.37 -3.10
N VAL A 330 28.62 6.47 -2.44
CA VAL A 330 29.24 7.64 -3.10
C VAL A 330 30.54 7.23 -3.78
N LEU A 331 31.44 6.54 -3.08
CA LEU A 331 32.72 6.09 -3.64
C LEU A 331 32.52 5.12 -4.82
N ALA A 332 31.58 4.18 -4.68
CA ALA A 332 31.26 3.24 -5.75
C ALA A 332 30.70 3.96 -7.00
N MET A 333 29.83 4.95 -6.81
CA MET A 333 29.28 5.76 -7.91
C MET A 333 30.36 6.63 -8.56
N GLN A 334 31.24 7.27 -7.79
CA GLN A 334 32.38 8.04 -8.32
C GLN A 334 33.29 7.17 -9.17
N ALA A 335 33.63 5.97 -8.71
CA ALA A 335 34.44 5.02 -9.45
C ALA A 335 33.75 4.59 -10.77
N ALA A 336 32.44 4.36 -10.75
CA ALA A 336 31.68 4.02 -11.94
C ALA A 336 31.65 5.15 -12.97
N LEU A 337 31.43 6.40 -12.53
CA LEU A 337 31.45 7.57 -13.41
C LEU A 337 32.86 7.84 -13.96
N ALA A 338 33.91 7.65 -13.16
CA ALA A 338 35.30 7.80 -13.63
C ALA A 338 35.70 6.72 -14.65
N ALA A 339 35.03 5.56 -14.64
CA ALA A 339 35.21 4.48 -15.60
C ALA A 339 34.28 4.60 -16.82
N ASP A 340 33.60 5.74 -17.01
CA ASP A 340 32.65 6.00 -18.11
C ASP A 340 31.54 4.93 -18.22
N ALA A 341 31.05 4.43 -17.08
CA ALA A 341 30.01 3.41 -17.05
C ALA A 341 28.72 3.90 -17.75
N VAL A 342 28.27 3.16 -18.76
CA VAL A 342 27.00 3.45 -19.46
C VAL A 342 25.80 3.21 -18.55
N GLN A 343 25.88 2.19 -17.70
CA GLN A 343 24.88 1.85 -16.70
C GLN A 343 25.60 1.32 -15.45
N PHE A 344 25.14 1.74 -14.28
CA PHE A 344 25.68 1.29 -13.01
C PHE A 344 24.55 1.05 -12.01
N LYS A 345 24.68 -0.02 -11.23
CA LYS A 345 23.71 -0.37 -10.17
C LYS A 345 24.40 -1.15 -9.05
N THR A 346 24.07 -0.82 -7.80
CA THR A 346 24.54 -1.54 -6.61
C THR A 346 23.46 -2.46 -6.02
N PRO A 347 23.83 -3.46 -5.19
CA PRO A 347 22.85 -4.27 -4.47
C PRO A 347 21.92 -3.47 -3.54
N ALA A 348 22.44 -2.36 -2.98
CA ALA A 348 21.67 -1.43 -2.14
C ALA A 348 20.56 -0.74 -2.93
N GLY A 349 20.78 -0.49 -4.22
CA GLY A 349 19.80 0.11 -5.13
C GLY A 349 20.26 1.42 -5.76
N SER A 350 21.45 1.92 -5.42
CA SER A 350 22.03 3.07 -6.10
C SER A 350 22.20 2.78 -7.58
N CYS A 351 21.90 3.75 -8.44
CA CYS A 351 21.95 3.55 -9.88
C CYS A 351 22.19 4.84 -10.67
N PHE A 352 22.73 4.65 -11.88
CA PHE A 352 23.01 5.69 -12.86
C PHE A 352 22.87 5.11 -14.28
N CYS A 353 22.41 5.95 -15.23
CA CYS A 353 22.41 5.64 -16.64
C CYS A 353 22.93 6.85 -17.45
N ALA A 354 23.99 6.65 -18.23
CA ALA A 354 24.55 7.69 -19.10
C ALA A 354 23.70 7.95 -20.36
N ARG A 355 22.79 7.02 -20.69
CA ARG A 355 21.88 7.10 -21.84
C ARG A 355 20.45 6.80 -21.37
N PRO A 356 19.83 7.74 -20.62
CA PRO A 356 18.49 7.57 -20.11
C PRO A 356 17.50 7.30 -21.25
N LEU A 357 16.47 6.49 -20.96
CA LEU A 357 15.48 6.08 -21.96
C LEU A 357 14.27 7.04 -22.00
N GLY A 358 14.10 7.87 -20.96
CA GLY A 358 13.04 8.86 -20.85
C GLY A 358 11.62 8.26 -20.75
N ASP A 359 10.63 9.15 -20.77
CA ASP A 359 9.21 8.80 -20.64
C ASP A 359 8.57 8.27 -21.92
N ALA A 360 9.11 8.63 -23.08
CA ALA A 360 8.47 8.39 -24.37
C ALA A 360 8.19 6.90 -24.65
N GLY A 361 9.02 6.01 -24.10
CA GLY A 361 8.86 4.56 -24.20
C GLY A 361 8.44 3.88 -22.92
N LEU A 362 7.91 4.61 -21.92
CA LEU A 362 7.46 4.02 -20.66
C LEU A 362 6.22 3.15 -20.88
N THR A 363 6.32 1.89 -20.51
CA THR A 363 5.30 0.87 -20.73
C THR A 363 4.97 0.18 -19.41
N LEU A 364 3.71 0.27 -18.97
CA LEU A 364 3.25 -0.57 -17.86
C LEU A 364 2.93 -1.97 -18.36
N VAL A 365 3.45 -2.97 -17.67
CA VAL A 365 3.29 -4.37 -17.99
C VAL A 365 2.51 -5.05 -16.88
N TYR A 366 1.40 -5.66 -17.24
CA TYR A 366 0.49 -6.30 -16.29
C TYR A 366 0.73 -7.81 -16.26
N PRO A 367 1.08 -8.40 -15.10
CA PRO A 367 1.35 -9.83 -14.99
C PRO A 367 0.08 -10.68 -15.13
N GLY A 368 0.27 -11.94 -15.53
CA GLY A 368 -0.82 -12.93 -15.59
C GLY A 368 -1.19 -13.53 -14.23
N VAL A 369 -2.05 -14.56 -14.28
CA VAL A 369 -2.46 -15.33 -13.10
C VAL A 369 -1.29 -16.03 -12.42
N GLY A 370 -1.36 -16.13 -11.09
CA GLY A 370 -0.49 -16.99 -10.30
C GLY A 370 0.84 -16.34 -9.86
N THR A 371 0.92 -15.01 -9.92
CA THR A 371 2.02 -14.20 -9.37
C THR A 371 1.77 -13.75 -7.92
N VAL A 372 0.51 -13.78 -7.48
CA VAL A 372 0.12 -13.38 -6.12
C VAL A 372 0.78 -14.28 -5.07
N TYR A 373 1.09 -13.69 -3.92
CA TYR A 373 1.70 -14.39 -2.79
C TYR A 373 1.17 -13.84 -1.46
N ALA A 374 1.29 -14.68 -0.43
CA ALA A 374 0.81 -14.38 0.91
C ALA A 374 1.34 -13.04 1.44
N ASN A 375 0.44 -12.23 2.01
CA ASN A 375 0.71 -10.91 2.58
C ASN A 375 1.38 -9.89 1.62
N MET A 376 1.24 -10.03 0.30
CA MET A 376 1.73 -9.01 -0.63
C MET A 376 1.13 -7.64 -0.33
N PHE A 377 1.93 -6.57 -0.37
CA PHE A 377 1.48 -5.19 -0.16
C PHE A 377 0.81 -4.90 1.21
N SER A 378 0.98 -5.77 2.22
CA SER A 378 0.30 -5.61 3.50
C SER A 378 0.71 -4.36 4.26
N ASP A 379 1.88 -3.79 3.97
CA ASP A 379 2.46 -2.62 4.63
C ASP A 379 2.21 -1.30 3.89
N LEU A 380 1.77 -1.33 2.62
CA LEU A 380 1.57 -0.12 1.81
C LEU A 380 0.55 0.85 2.41
N SER A 381 -0.47 0.35 3.13
CA SER A 381 -1.45 1.21 3.79
C SER A 381 -0.84 2.08 4.90
N GLU A 382 0.30 1.69 5.48
CA GLU A 382 0.99 2.52 6.47
C GLU A 382 1.65 3.74 5.81
N TYR A 383 2.16 3.56 4.60
CA TYR A 383 2.84 4.62 3.83
C TYR A 383 1.85 5.48 3.03
N PHE A 384 0.72 4.92 2.59
CA PHE A 384 -0.26 5.59 1.72
C PHE A 384 -1.70 5.44 2.24
N PRO A 385 -2.00 5.87 3.49
CA PRO A 385 -3.32 5.67 4.08
C PRO A 385 -4.43 6.42 3.34
N ASP A 386 -4.14 7.59 2.75
CA ASP A 386 -5.12 8.39 2.00
C ASP A 386 -5.52 7.72 0.67
N LEU A 387 -4.55 7.15 -0.05
CA LEU A 387 -4.79 6.35 -1.25
C LEU A 387 -5.74 5.19 -0.91
N TYR A 388 -5.41 4.42 0.12
CA TYR A 388 -6.22 3.30 0.55
C TYR A 388 -7.65 3.70 0.95
N ALA A 389 -7.83 4.85 1.62
CA ALA A 389 -9.16 5.38 1.96
C ALA A 389 -9.94 5.89 0.76
N MET A 390 -9.26 6.37 -0.27
CA MET A 390 -9.86 6.67 -1.55
C MET A 390 -10.31 5.39 -2.27
N LEU A 391 -9.44 4.39 -2.40
CA LEU A 391 -9.80 3.14 -3.08
C LEU A 391 -10.92 2.37 -2.38
N GLU A 392 -10.98 2.40 -1.04
CA GLU A 392 -12.11 1.85 -0.28
C GLU A 392 -13.45 2.55 -0.57
N ARG A 393 -13.43 3.84 -0.91
CA ARG A 393 -14.64 4.59 -1.31
C ARG A 393 -15.04 4.31 -2.76
N GLU A 394 -14.07 4.02 -3.62
CA GLU A 394 -14.28 3.76 -5.05
C GLU A 394 -14.79 2.33 -5.30
N GLY A 395 -14.45 1.36 -4.43
CA GLY A 395 -14.99 0.02 -4.50
C GLY A 395 -14.46 -0.94 -3.43
N ASP A 396 -14.75 -2.24 -3.60
CA ASP A 396 -14.34 -3.27 -2.65
C ASP A 396 -12.90 -3.73 -2.93
N LEU A 397 -11.93 -2.95 -2.46
CA LEU A 397 -10.50 -3.29 -2.57
C LEU A 397 -10.16 -4.61 -1.85
N GLY A 398 -10.83 -4.92 -0.74
CA GLY A 398 -10.60 -6.15 0.03
C GLY A 398 -11.00 -7.40 -0.75
N ALA A 399 -12.16 -7.38 -1.39
CA ALA A 399 -12.60 -8.46 -2.27
C ALA A 399 -11.74 -8.54 -3.55
N MET A 400 -11.34 -7.40 -4.12
CA MET A 400 -10.46 -7.37 -5.30
C MET A 400 -9.08 -7.97 -5.00
N LEU A 401 -8.58 -7.84 -3.78
CA LEU A 401 -7.34 -8.49 -3.34
C LEU A 401 -7.56 -9.91 -2.81
N GLN A 402 -8.79 -10.42 -2.76
CA GLN A 402 -9.10 -11.70 -2.10
C GLN A 402 -8.52 -11.79 -0.69
N ALA A 403 -8.74 -10.73 0.08
CA ALA A 403 -8.00 -10.49 1.30
C ALA A 403 -8.07 -11.62 2.34
N ALA A 404 -9.21 -12.30 2.45
CA ALA A 404 -9.38 -13.44 3.35
C ALA A 404 -8.45 -14.62 3.01
N SER A 405 -8.00 -14.73 1.76
CA SER A 405 -7.09 -15.77 1.31
C SER A 405 -5.62 -15.34 1.36
N LEU A 406 -5.33 -14.05 1.13
CA LEU A 406 -3.95 -13.53 1.07
C LEU A 406 -3.40 -13.08 2.41
N TYR A 407 -4.23 -12.44 3.23
CA TYR A 407 -3.79 -11.76 4.44
C TYR A 407 -4.13 -12.58 5.66
N HIS A 408 -3.10 -12.92 6.44
CA HIS A 408 -3.31 -13.55 7.74
C HIS A 408 -2.22 -13.15 8.73
N GLY A 409 -2.62 -13.15 10.01
CA GLY A 409 -1.73 -12.87 11.12
C GLY A 409 -0.67 -13.94 11.40
N ASP A 410 -0.65 -15.00 10.61
CA ASP A 410 0.28 -16.13 10.65
C ASP A 410 0.77 -16.42 9.23
N PRO A 411 2.10 -16.38 8.91
CA PRO A 411 2.57 -16.43 7.54
C PRO A 411 2.40 -17.82 6.96
N GLU A 412 2.48 -18.87 7.79
CA GLU A 412 2.25 -20.25 7.39
C GLU A 412 0.79 -20.43 6.98
N THR A 413 -0.14 -19.93 7.78
CA THR A 413 -1.57 -19.90 7.44
C THR A 413 -1.83 -19.06 6.18
N ALA A 414 -1.23 -17.87 6.07
CA ALA A 414 -1.37 -17.02 4.88
C ALA A 414 -0.87 -17.74 3.61
N ALA A 415 0.29 -18.40 3.70
CA ALA A 415 0.87 -19.17 2.61
C ALA A 415 0.00 -20.38 2.24
N ALA A 416 -0.51 -21.11 3.24
CA ALA A 416 -1.40 -22.25 3.03
C ALA A 416 -2.73 -21.84 2.38
N ASN A 417 -3.32 -20.72 2.81
CA ASN A 417 -4.55 -20.19 2.21
C ASN A 417 -4.31 -19.71 0.79
N THR A 418 -3.24 -18.95 0.55
CA THR A 418 -2.85 -18.48 -0.79
C THR A 418 -2.63 -19.66 -1.74
N ALA A 419 -1.96 -20.73 -1.29
CA ALA A 419 -1.71 -21.93 -2.10
C ALA A 419 -2.99 -22.72 -2.46
N ARG A 420 -4.09 -22.53 -1.71
CA ARG A 420 -5.39 -23.18 -1.96
C ARG A 420 -6.34 -22.33 -2.81
N MET A 421 -5.95 -21.12 -3.19
CA MET A 421 -6.80 -20.24 -3.99
C MET A 421 -7.16 -20.90 -5.33
N SER A 422 -8.45 -20.85 -5.69
CA SER A 422 -8.92 -21.27 -7.01
C SER A 422 -8.34 -20.37 -8.11
N LEU A 423 -8.53 -20.77 -9.37
CA LEU A 423 -8.13 -19.95 -10.51
C LEU A 423 -8.83 -18.58 -10.52
N SER A 424 -10.15 -18.55 -10.24
CA SER A 424 -10.94 -17.31 -10.16
C SER A 424 -10.40 -16.38 -9.08
N GLN A 425 -10.12 -16.91 -7.88
CA GLN A 425 -9.53 -16.14 -6.79
C GLN A 425 -8.14 -15.60 -7.16
N GLN A 426 -7.29 -16.42 -7.78
CA GLN A 426 -5.97 -15.96 -8.23
C GLN A 426 -6.06 -14.87 -9.30
N ALA A 427 -7.03 -14.96 -10.21
CA ALA A 427 -7.27 -13.96 -11.25
C ALA A 427 -7.71 -12.63 -10.63
N ILE A 428 -8.71 -12.66 -9.74
CA ILE A 428 -9.21 -11.46 -9.05
C ILE A 428 -8.09 -10.80 -8.25
N ALA A 429 -7.37 -11.57 -7.43
CA ALA A 429 -6.27 -11.06 -6.62
C ALA A 429 -5.13 -10.46 -7.46
N GLY A 430 -4.82 -11.05 -8.62
CA GLY A 430 -3.82 -10.53 -9.56
C GLY A 430 -4.24 -9.19 -10.18
N VAL A 431 -5.52 -9.06 -10.55
CA VAL A 431 -6.11 -7.78 -10.98
C VAL A 431 -6.04 -6.77 -9.83
N GLY A 432 -6.41 -7.14 -8.61
CA GLY A 432 -6.36 -6.26 -7.44
C GLY A 432 -4.97 -5.76 -7.09
N ALA A 433 -3.95 -6.62 -7.18
CA ALA A 433 -2.55 -6.23 -7.00
C ALA A 433 -2.12 -5.19 -8.05
N SER A 434 -2.43 -5.45 -9.31
CA SER A 434 -2.07 -4.56 -10.41
C SER A 434 -2.82 -3.24 -10.34
N TYR A 435 -4.10 -3.28 -9.94
CA TYR A 435 -4.95 -2.11 -9.71
C TYR A 435 -4.35 -1.23 -8.62
N LEU A 436 -4.20 -1.75 -7.39
CA LEU A 436 -3.64 -1.01 -6.27
C LEU A 436 -2.28 -0.38 -6.62
N PHE A 437 -1.40 -1.15 -7.25
CA PHE A 437 -0.06 -0.68 -7.55
C PHE A 437 -0.03 0.32 -8.71
N THR A 438 -0.94 0.20 -9.69
CA THR A 438 -1.14 1.24 -10.72
C THR A 438 -1.64 2.53 -10.07
N GLN A 439 -2.66 2.46 -9.21
CA GLN A 439 -3.19 3.66 -8.53
C GLN A 439 -2.12 4.35 -7.68
N LEU A 440 -1.25 3.57 -7.03
CA LEU A 440 -0.10 4.11 -6.31
C LEU A 440 0.84 4.90 -7.24
N LEU A 441 1.28 4.27 -8.34
CA LEU A 441 2.24 4.89 -9.25
C LEU A 441 1.66 6.11 -9.98
N THR A 442 0.42 6.04 -10.45
CA THR A 442 -0.20 7.12 -11.23
C THR A 442 -0.78 8.24 -10.36
N ARG A 443 -1.34 7.94 -9.18
CA ARG A 443 -1.95 8.97 -8.32
C ARG A 443 -0.99 9.58 -7.33
N GLU A 444 -0.11 8.81 -6.69
CA GLU A 444 0.85 9.34 -5.70
C GLU A 444 2.13 9.85 -6.38
N PHE A 445 2.72 9.01 -7.24
CA PHE A 445 3.97 9.34 -7.94
C PHE A 445 3.74 10.03 -9.29
N LYS A 446 2.49 10.25 -9.71
CA LYS A 446 2.15 10.97 -10.96
C LYS A 446 2.82 10.38 -12.22
N LEU A 447 3.10 9.07 -12.19
CA LEU A 447 3.71 8.36 -13.30
C LEU A 447 2.75 8.31 -14.50
N ARG A 448 3.25 8.69 -15.69
CA ARG A 448 2.45 8.73 -16.92
C ARG A 448 3.04 7.79 -17.97
N PRO A 449 2.48 6.59 -18.15
CA PRO A 449 2.96 5.68 -19.19
C PRO A 449 2.50 6.12 -20.57
N ARG A 450 3.30 5.83 -21.60
CA ARG A 450 2.90 5.97 -23.01
C ARG A 450 2.21 4.71 -23.54
N PHE A 451 2.61 3.55 -23.03
CA PHE A 451 2.09 2.27 -23.47
C PHE A 451 1.62 1.43 -22.28
N ALA A 452 0.72 0.49 -22.53
CA ALA A 452 0.38 -0.55 -21.60
C ALA A 452 0.19 -1.89 -22.33
N LEU A 453 0.59 -2.99 -21.69
CA LEU A 453 0.36 -4.33 -22.21
C LEU A 453 0.17 -5.35 -21.09
N GLY A 454 -0.52 -6.45 -21.40
CA GLY A 454 -0.79 -7.53 -20.45
C GLY A 454 -0.17 -8.86 -20.87
N TYR A 455 0.39 -9.58 -19.91
CA TYR A 455 0.70 -11.00 -20.07
C TYR A 455 -0.54 -11.83 -19.75
N SER A 456 -1.15 -12.49 -20.75
CA SER A 456 -2.33 -13.35 -20.55
C SER A 456 -3.46 -12.57 -19.83
N MET A 457 -3.96 -13.06 -18.69
CA MET A 457 -4.95 -12.40 -17.83
C MET A 457 -4.56 -10.96 -17.42
N GLY A 458 -3.27 -10.62 -17.48
CA GLY A 458 -2.80 -9.26 -17.29
C GLY A 458 -3.44 -8.25 -18.24
N GLU A 459 -3.96 -8.66 -19.40
CA GLU A 459 -4.68 -7.78 -20.32
C GLU A 459 -5.97 -7.24 -19.68
N ALA A 460 -6.75 -8.08 -19.01
CA ALA A 460 -7.92 -7.61 -18.25
C ALA A 460 -7.50 -6.72 -17.06
N ALA A 461 -6.39 -7.05 -16.38
CA ALA A 461 -5.86 -6.24 -15.30
C ALA A 461 -5.45 -4.84 -15.76
N MET A 462 -4.86 -4.72 -16.95
CA MET A 462 -4.46 -3.46 -17.58
C MET A 462 -5.65 -2.51 -17.73
N TRP A 463 -6.74 -2.98 -18.34
CA TRP A 463 -7.95 -2.17 -18.56
C TRP A 463 -8.61 -1.73 -17.25
N ALA A 464 -8.71 -2.64 -16.27
CA ALA A 464 -9.23 -2.32 -14.95
C ALA A 464 -8.36 -1.28 -14.20
N SER A 465 -7.04 -1.40 -14.32
CA SER A 465 -6.07 -0.59 -13.57
C SER A 465 -5.90 0.82 -14.11
N LEU A 466 -6.06 1.01 -15.42
CA LEU A 466 -5.87 2.31 -16.09
C LEU A 466 -7.18 3.11 -16.22
N GLY A 467 -8.23 2.71 -15.51
CA GLY A 467 -9.47 3.48 -15.40
C GLY A 467 -10.32 3.48 -16.67
N VAL A 468 -10.11 2.52 -17.57
CA VAL A 468 -10.84 2.43 -18.84
C VAL A 468 -12.28 1.96 -18.64
N TRP A 469 -12.50 1.01 -17.73
CA TRP A 469 -13.84 0.58 -17.33
C TRP A 469 -14.43 1.49 -16.26
N GLN A 470 -15.74 1.78 -16.36
CA GLN A 470 -16.45 2.62 -15.39
C GLN A 470 -16.55 1.97 -14.01
N ALA A 471 -16.75 0.65 -13.96
CA ALA A 471 -17.00 -0.09 -12.72
C ALA A 471 -16.21 -1.41 -12.67
N PRO A 472 -14.86 -1.36 -12.64
CA PRO A 472 -14.02 -2.57 -12.70
C PRO A 472 -14.27 -3.54 -11.53
N HIS A 473 -14.76 -3.06 -10.39
CA HIS A 473 -15.10 -3.90 -9.23
C HIS A 473 -16.27 -4.87 -9.49
N GLN A 474 -17.12 -4.64 -10.51
CA GLN A 474 -18.17 -5.58 -10.87
C GLN A 474 -17.61 -6.92 -11.37
N LEU A 475 -16.37 -6.92 -11.89
CA LEU A 475 -15.69 -8.14 -12.32
C LEU A 475 -15.36 -9.09 -11.16
N ILE A 476 -15.34 -8.62 -9.90
CA ILE A 476 -15.05 -9.46 -8.74
C ILE A 476 -16.09 -10.58 -8.64
N GLU A 477 -17.36 -10.21 -8.44
CA GLU A 477 -18.46 -11.17 -8.30
C GLU A 477 -18.70 -11.95 -9.60
N ALA A 478 -18.54 -11.28 -10.76
CA ALA A 478 -18.69 -11.91 -12.06
C ALA A 478 -17.63 -13.02 -12.28
N THR A 479 -16.36 -12.77 -11.96
CA THR A 479 -15.29 -13.78 -12.09
C THR A 479 -15.41 -14.88 -11.03
N GLU A 480 -15.77 -14.54 -9.78
CA GLU A 480 -15.98 -15.51 -8.71
C GLU A 480 -17.03 -16.55 -9.07
N ASN A 481 -18.15 -16.12 -9.67
CA ASN A 481 -19.29 -16.98 -9.97
C ASN A 481 -19.35 -17.51 -11.41
N SER A 482 -18.39 -17.13 -12.26
CA SER A 482 -18.42 -17.47 -13.67
C SER A 482 -18.13 -18.97 -13.93
N SER A 483 -18.98 -19.58 -14.76
CA SER A 483 -18.78 -20.93 -15.29
C SER A 483 -17.51 -21.05 -16.13
N ILE A 484 -17.09 -19.96 -16.81
CA ILE A 484 -15.86 -19.93 -17.60
C ILE A 484 -14.69 -20.31 -16.71
N PHE A 485 -14.50 -19.56 -15.62
CA PHE A 485 -13.34 -19.68 -14.73
C PHE A 485 -13.40 -20.90 -13.82
N ASN A 486 -14.58 -21.33 -13.38
CA ASN A 486 -14.71 -22.40 -12.37
C ASN A 486 -14.99 -23.79 -12.96
N ARG A 487 -15.48 -23.88 -14.22
CA ARG A 487 -15.90 -25.16 -14.83
C ARG A 487 -15.40 -25.39 -16.25
N ALA A 488 -15.40 -24.36 -17.10
CA ALA A 488 -15.11 -24.55 -18.52
C ALA A 488 -13.61 -24.73 -18.79
N ILE A 489 -12.80 -23.81 -18.27
CA ILE A 489 -11.35 -23.78 -18.47
C ILE A 489 -10.56 -24.20 -17.24
N SER A 490 -11.21 -24.45 -16.10
CA SER A 490 -10.61 -25.06 -14.91
C SER A 490 -11.63 -25.97 -14.22
N GLY A 491 -11.27 -26.60 -13.10
CA GLY A 491 -12.17 -27.51 -12.39
C GLY A 491 -12.55 -28.72 -13.25
N GLU A 492 -13.82 -28.81 -13.66
CA GLU A 492 -14.37 -29.89 -14.49
C GLU A 492 -13.82 -29.92 -15.93
N LEU A 493 -13.22 -28.81 -16.40
CA LEU A 493 -12.70 -28.66 -17.76
C LEU A 493 -13.74 -29.00 -18.85
N THR A 494 -14.98 -28.49 -18.71
CA THR A 494 -16.08 -28.82 -19.63
C THR A 494 -15.79 -28.41 -21.07
N ALA A 495 -15.00 -27.36 -21.31
CA ALA A 495 -14.56 -26.96 -22.64
C ALA A 495 -13.62 -28.01 -23.26
N VAL A 496 -12.71 -28.58 -22.46
CA VAL A 496 -11.84 -29.69 -22.87
C VAL A 496 -12.65 -30.95 -23.15
N ARG A 497 -13.61 -31.29 -22.28
CA ARG A 497 -14.52 -32.42 -22.47
C ARG A 497 -15.23 -32.35 -23.82
N ARG A 498 -15.82 -31.19 -24.13
CA ARG A 498 -16.51 -30.93 -25.41
C ARG A 498 -15.54 -31.03 -26.59
N ALA A 499 -14.38 -30.39 -26.50
CA ALA A 499 -13.40 -30.39 -27.57
C ALA A 499 -12.84 -31.79 -27.87
N TRP A 500 -12.66 -32.62 -26.84
CA TRP A 500 -12.16 -33.99 -26.97
C TRP A 500 -13.26 -35.01 -27.23
N GLN A 501 -14.54 -34.58 -27.25
CA GLN A 501 -15.73 -35.41 -27.46
C GLN A 501 -15.82 -36.57 -26.46
N LEU A 502 -15.48 -36.32 -25.19
CA LEU A 502 -15.54 -37.35 -24.15
C LEU A 502 -16.96 -37.51 -23.61
N ARG A 503 -17.26 -38.70 -23.10
CA ARG A 503 -18.48 -38.97 -22.32
C ARG A 503 -18.39 -38.31 -20.94
N ASP A 504 -19.51 -38.10 -20.26
CA ASP A 504 -19.55 -37.40 -18.96
C ASP A 504 -18.73 -38.10 -17.86
N ASP A 505 -18.64 -39.43 -17.90
CA ASP A 505 -17.93 -40.28 -16.94
C ASP A 505 -16.43 -40.42 -17.23
N GLU A 506 -15.96 -40.00 -18.40
CA GLU A 506 -14.57 -40.19 -18.81
C GLU A 506 -13.63 -39.21 -18.08
N PRO A 507 -12.53 -39.68 -17.47
CA PRO A 507 -11.63 -38.81 -16.73
C PRO A 507 -10.78 -37.94 -17.67
N ILE A 508 -10.57 -36.67 -17.28
CA ILE A 508 -9.63 -35.76 -17.94
C ILE A 508 -8.35 -35.71 -17.12
N ILE A 509 -7.26 -36.23 -17.67
CA ILE A 509 -5.92 -36.12 -17.07
C ILE A 509 -5.17 -34.99 -17.77
N TRP A 510 -5.29 -33.78 -17.21
CA TRP A 510 -4.71 -32.55 -17.75
C TRP A 510 -3.50 -32.09 -16.92
N ASN A 511 -2.43 -31.66 -17.60
CA ASN A 511 -1.32 -30.98 -16.94
C ASN A 511 -0.65 -29.95 -17.86
N SER A 512 0.15 -29.06 -17.27
CA SER A 512 0.98 -28.08 -17.95
C SER A 512 2.46 -28.22 -17.56
N PHE A 513 3.34 -27.94 -18.52
CA PHE A 513 4.79 -28.12 -18.39
C PHE A 513 5.52 -26.87 -18.86
N LEU A 514 6.37 -26.32 -18.01
CA LEU A 514 7.36 -25.32 -18.40
C LEU A 514 8.55 -26.02 -19.03
N VAL A 515 8.85 -25.68 -20.28
CA VAL A 515 9.86 -26.36 -21.10
C VAL A 515 10.87 -25.32 -21.58
N ARG A 516 12.16 -25.66 -21.50
CA ARG A 516 13.22 -24.87 -22.13
C ARG A 516 13.23 -25.15 -23.63
N ALA A 517 13.03 -24.11 -24.42
CA ALA A 517 12.98 -24.19 -25.87
C ALA A 517 13.43 -22.84 -26.44
N ASP A 518 14.63 -22.82 -27.02
CA ASP A 518 15.07 -21.73 -27.89
C ASP A 518 14.32 -21.79 -29.24
N ALA A 519 14.62 -20.87 -30.15
CA ALA A 519 13.95 -20.80 -31.46
C ALA A 519 13.94 -22.16 -32.20
N ALA A 520 15.10 -22.82 -32.29
CA ALA A 520 15.20 -24.14 -32.91
C ALA A 520 14.38 -25.21 -32.16
N GLY A 521 14.41 -25.19 -30.82
CA GLY A 521 13.61 -26.09 -30.00
C GLY A 521 12.10 -25.86 -30.12
N LEU A 522 11.67 -24.62 -30.32
CA LEU A 522 10.26 -24.27 -30.58
C LEU A 522 9.82 -24.78 -31.96
N ASP A 523 10.66 -24.67 -32.98
CA ASP A 523 10.36 -25.18 -34.30
C ASP A 523 10.24 -26.71 -34.31
N GLN A 524 11.13 -27.40 -33.58
CA GLN A 524 11.03 -28.85 -33.35
C GLN A 524 9.72 -29.23 -32.64
N LEU A 525 9.33 -28.48 -31.60
CA LEU A 525 8.06 -28.70 -30.90
C LEU A 525 6.87 -28.53 -31.84
N ARG A 526 6.83 -27.43 -32.61
CA ARG A 526 5.77 -27.15 -33.59
C ARG A 526 5.65 -28.24 -34.65
N ALA A 527 6.77 -28.72 -35.17
CA ALA A 527 6.80 -29.79 -36.16
C ALA A 527 6.30 -31.14 -35.61
N ALA A 528 6.59 -31.44 -34.34
CA ALA A 528 6.21 -32.70 -33.71
C ALA A 528 4.76 -32.73 -33.20
N LEU A 529 4.21 -31.58 -32.75
CA LEU A 529 2.87 -31.48 -32.14
C LEU A 529 1.74 -32.24 -32.88
N PRO A 530 1.62 -32.21 -34.22
CA PRO A 530 0.56 -32.95 -34.93
C PRO A 530 0.54 -34.46 -34.65
N ALA A 531 1.68 -35.07 -34.28
CA ALA A 531 1.78 -36.48 -33.96
C ALA A 531 1.35 -36.82 -32.52
N PHE A 532 1.15 -35.80 -31.67
CA PHE A 532 0.80 -35.96 -30.24
C PHE A 532 -0.55 -35.32 -29.95
N PRO A 533 -1.66 -36.04 -30.20
CA PRO A 533 -3.00 -35.48 -30.06
C PRO A 533 -3.22 -35.00 -28.61
N ARG A 534 -3.95 -33.88 -28.48
CA ARG A 534 -4.31 -33.27 -27.19
C ARG A 534 -3.11 -32.70 -26.40
N ALA A 535 -1.93 -32.59 -27.00
CA ALA A 535 -0.85 -31.73 -26.50
C ALA A 535 -0.89 -30.40 -27.26
N TYR A 536 -0.76 -29.29 -26.54
CA TYR A 536 -0.83 -27.95 -27.11
C TYR A 536 0.36 -27.10 -26.66
N LEU A 537 0.90 -26.30 -27.58
CA LEU A 537 1.80 -25.20 -27.25
C LEU A 537 0.97 -23.99 -26.87
N ALA A 538 0.81 -23.77 -25.56
CA ALA A 538 -0.08 -22.77 -25.01
C ALA A 538 0.56 -21.38 -24.98
N ILE A 539 1.82 -21.30 -24.55
CA ILE A 539 2.54 -20.02 -24.42
C ILE A 539 3.98 -20.17 -24.94
N THR A 540 4.45 -19.22 -25.75
CA THR A 540 5.86 -19.03 -26.09
C THR A 540 6.40 -17.76 -25.44
N GLN A 541 7.55 -17.85 -24.77
CA GLN A 541 8.10 -16.77 -23.94
C GLN A 541 9.63 -16.84 -23.89
N GLY A 542 10.27 -16.21 -24.88
CA GLY A 542 11.72 -16.18 -25.05
C GLY A 542 12.30 -17.58 -25.27
N ASP A 543 13.24 -17.97 -24.41
CA ASP A 543 13.90 -19.29 -24.43
C ASP A 543 13.13 -20.40 -23.67
N SER A 544 11.83 -20.19 -23.46
CA SER A 544 10.95 -21.15 -22.80
C SER A 544 9.53 -21.12 -23.36
N CYS A 545 8.78 -22.18 -23.10
CA CYS A 545 7.38 -22.28 -23.46
C CYS A 545 6.58 -23.08 -22.44
N VAL A 546 5.26 -22.96 -22.52
CA VAL A 546 4.31 -23.76 -21.76
C VAL A 546 3.59 -24.72 -22.70
N LEU A 547 3.79 -26.02 -22.47
CA LEU A 547 2.96 -27.07 -23.05
C LEU A 547 1.81 -27.35 -22.10
N ALA A 548 0.59 -27.51 -22.61
CA ALA A 548 -0.57 -27.87 -21.81
C ALA A 548 -1.46 -28.86 -22.58
N GLY A 549 -2.15 -29.74 -21.87
CA GLY A 549 -3.01 -30.73 -22.51
C GLY A 549 -3.12 -32.04 -21.74
N CYS A 550 -3.39 -33.11 -22.47
CA CYS A 550 -3.35 -34.47 -21.95
C CYS A 550 -1.95 -34.78 -21.40
N GLU A 551 -1.84 -35.11 -20.12
CA GLU A 551 -0.55 -35.32 -19.44
C GLU A 551 0.31 -36.37 -20.17
N THR A 552 -0.29 -37.49 -20.54
CA THR A 552 0.40 -38.59 -21.24
C THR A 552 0.93 -38.12 -22.61
N SER A 553 0.12 -37.40 -23.39
CA SER A 553 0.55 -36.87 -24.70
C SER A 553 1.68 -35.85 -24.57
N CYS A 554 1.59 -34.92 -23.61
CA CYS A 554 2.63 -33.94 -23.35
C CYS A 554 3.95 -34.61 -22.95
N ARG A 555 3.90 -35.61 -22.06
CA ARG A 555 5.09 -36.38 -21.65
C ARG A 555 5.69 -37.18 -22.80
N ALA A 556 4.85 -37.78 -23.65
CA ALA A 556 5.29 -38.52 -24.82
C ALA A 556 5.99 -37.60 -25.84
N LEU A 557 5.44 -36.40 -26.10
CA LEU A 557 6.06 -35.38 -26.95
C LEU A 557 7.44 -34.97 -26.40
N LEU A 558 7.52 -34.68 -25.10
CA LEU A 558 8.77 -34.31 -24.46
C LEU A 558 9.82 -35.41 -24.52
N ALA A 559 9.41 -36.66 -24.28
CA ALA A 559 10.29 -37.82 -24.39
C ALA A 559 10.79 -38.03 -25.83
N HIS A 560 9.91 -37.89 -26.83
CA HIS A 560 10.25 -37.99 -28.24
C HIS A 560 11.31 -36.97 -28.67
N LEU A 561 11.22 -35.74 -28.15
CA LEU A 561 12.16 -34.66 -28.43
C LEU A 561 13.39 -34.65 -27.51
N GLY A 562 13.51 -35.59 -26.56
CA GLY A 562 14.58 -35.61 -25.57
C GLY A 562 14.60 -34.37 -24.65
N LYS A 563 13.46 -33.68 -24.50
CA LYS A 563 13.33 -32.46 -23.68
C LYS A 563 12.79 -32.78 -22.29
N ARG A 564 13.24 -32.02 -21.29
CA ARG A 564 12.68 -32.05 -19.93
C ARG A 564 11.67 -30.91 -19.77
N GLY A 565 10.52 -31.22 -19.20
CA GLY A 565 9.50 -30.24 -18.79
C GLY A 565 9.29 -30.28 -17.28
N ILE A 566 9.30 -29.12 -16.63
CA ILE A 566 8.94 -28.99 -15.23
C ILE A 566 7.42 -28.90 -15.15
N ALA A 567 6.79 -29.84 -14.44
CA ALA A 567 5.34 -29.81 -14.25
C ALA A 567 4.95 -28.54 -13.48
N ALA A 568 4.16 -27.68 -14.11
CA ALA A 568 3.62 -26.48 -13.48
C ALA A 568 2.36 -26.80 -12.65
N ASN A 569 1.72 -27.95 -12.91
CA ASN A 569 0.50 -28.43 -12.23
C ASN A 569 -0.64 -27.40 -12.24
N ARG A 570 -0.64 -26.49 -13.22
CA ARG A 570 -1.75 -25.57 -13.45
C ARG A 570 -2.80 -26.30 -14.28
N VAL A 571 -3.94 -26.58 -13.66
CA VAL A 571 -5.08 -27.23 -14.30
C VAL A 571 -5.97 -26.16 -14.93
N THR A 572 -5.48 -25.58 -16.02
CA THR A 572 -6.25 -24.64 -16.84
C THR A 572 -6.05 -24.89 -18.33
N ALA A 573 -7.13 -24.73 -19.11
CA ALA A 573 -7.17 -24.85 -20.56
C ALA A 573 -7.02 -23.50 -21.30
N MET A 574 -6.70 -22.40 -20.60
CA MET A 574 -6.39 -21.11 -21.25
C MET A 574 -5.29 -21.26 -22.29
N HIS A 575 -5.36 -20.45 -23.34
CA HIS A 575 -4.42 -20.47 -24.47
C HIS A 575 -4.33 -21.79 -25.23
N THR A 576 -5.36 -22.62 -25.18
CA THR A 576 -5.43 -23.88 -25.92
C THR A 576 -6.70 -23.94 -26.77
N PRO A 577 -6.71 -24.73 -27.87
CA PRO A 577 -7.88 -24.83 -28.74
C PRO A 577 -9.22 -25.14 -28.02
N PRO A 578 -9.27 -25.97 -26.96
CA PRO A 578 -10.48 -26.11 -26.15
C PRO A 578 -11.10 -24.81 -25.62
N ALA A 579 -10.30 -23.80 -25.27
CA ALA A 579 -10.82 -22.53 -24.75
C ALA A 579 -11.65 -21.75 -25.78
N MET A 580 -11.50 -22.01 -27.08
CA MET A 580 -12.35 -21.39 -28.11
C MET A 580 -13.83 -21.69 -27.92
N ALA A 581 -14.19 -22.76 -27.20
CA ALA A 581 -15.58 -23.12 -26.91
C ALA A 581 -16.33 -22.06 -26.08
N VAL A 582 -15.60 -21.20 -25.34
CA VAL A 582 -16.15 -20.14 -24.49
C VAL A 582 -15.84 -18.74 -24.99
N HIS A 583 -15.31 -18.61 -26.22
CA HIS A 583 -14.91 -17.31 -26.79
C HIS A 583 -16.07 -16.31 -26.82
N GLY A 584 -17.26 -16.74 -27.28
CA GLY A 584 -18.46 -15.90 -27.27
C GLY A 584 -18.89 -15.46 -25.88
N GLU A 585 -18.84 -16.36 -24.89
CA GLU A 585 -19.16 -16.03 -23.49
C GLU A 585 -18.16 -15.01 -22.91
N LEU A 586 -16.89 -15.06 -23.32
CA LEU A 586 -15.88 -14.08 -22.93
C LEU A 586 -16.08 -12.70 -23.56
N LEU A 587 -16.54 -12.64 -24.82
CA LEU A 587 -16.93 -11.37 -25.45
C LEU A 587 -18.03 -10.69 -24.63
N ASP A 588 -19.09 -11.43 -24.28
CA ASP A 588 -20.18 -10.91 -23.46
C ASP A 588 -19.69 -10.50 -22.07
N PHE A 589 -18.82 -11.31 -21.45
CA PHE A 589 -18.27 -11.07 -20.12
C PHE A 589 -17.45 -9.77 -20.03
N TYR A 590 -16.67 -9.44 -21.07
CA TYR A 590 -15.80 -8.26 -21.09
C TYR A 590 -16.37 -7.07 -21.88
N THR A 591 -17.60 -7.17 -22.39
CA THR A 591 -18.33 -6.03 -22.96
C THR A 591 -18.85 -5.14 -21.84
N LEU A 592 -17.98 -4.26 -21.34
CA LEU A 592 -18.25 -3.38 -20.20
C LEU A 592 -18.36 -1.91 -20.60
N ALA A 593 -19.16 -1.15 -19.84
CA ALA A 593 -19.24 0.29 -19.99
C ALA A 593 -17.89 0.96 -19.74
N LEU A 594 -17.51 1.86 -20.64
CA LEU A 594 -16.26 2.61 -20.56
C LEU A 594 -16.44 3.88 -19.73
N ASN A 595 -15.36 4.31 -19.10
CA ASN A 595 -15.29 5.58 -18.42
C ASN A 595 -15.12 6.71 -19.46
N GLN A 596 -15.94 7.76 -19.38
CA GLN A 596 -15.87 8.89 -20.31
C GLN A 596 -14.48 9.54 -20.32
N THR A 597 -13.81 9.58 -19.17
CA THR A 597 -12.45 10.15 -19.05
C THR A 597 -11.41 9.37 -19.84
N ALA A 598 -11.64 8.08 -20.09
CA ALA A 598 -10.75 7.25 -20.91
C ALA A 598 -10.95 7.49 -22.42
N LEU A 599 -12.09 8.04 -22.83
CA LEU A 599 -12.40 8.39 -24.22
C LEU A 599 -11.84 9.78 -24.61
N GLU A 600 -11.64 10.65 -23.63
CA GLU A 600 -11.21 12.05 -23.82
C GLU A 600 -10.06 12.44 -22.86
N PRO A 601 -8.90 11.77 -22.91
CA PRO A 601 -7.81 12.03 -21.97
C PRO A 601 -7.28 13.49 -22.07
N GLU A 602 -7.28 14.05 -23.29
CA GLU A 602 -6.79 15.38 -23.61
C GLU A 602 -7.71 16.50 -23.08
N ALA A 603 -9.00 16.21 -22.84
CA ALA A 603 -9.96 17.18 -22.32
C ALA A 603 -9.75 17.48 -20.83
N LEU A 604 -9.13 16.56 -20.09
CA LEU A 604 -8.82 16.70 -18.67
C LEU A 604 -7.43 17.28 -18.45
N GLU A 605 -6.45 16.82 -19.23
CA GLU A 605 -5.09 17.34 -19.20
C GLU A 605 -4.52 17.44 -20.63
N PRO A 606 -4.51 18.64 -21.24
CA PRO A 606 -4.08 18.85 -22.62
C PRO A 606 -2.63 18.41 -22.92
N GLU A 607 -1.79 18.34 -21.87
CA GLU A 607 -0.39 17.94 -21.97
C GLU A 607 -0.18 16.42 -21.78
N ALA A 608 -1.22 15.66 -21.41
CA ALA A 608 -1.15 14.21 -21.26
C ALA A 608 -1.35 13.52 -22.60
N ALA A 609 -0.30 12.87 -23.11
CA ALA A 609 -0.45 11.95 -24.23
C ALA A 609 -1.33 10.75 -23.82
N GLY A 610 -2.23 10.32 -24.71
CA GLY A 610 -3.00 9.08 -24.51
C GLY A 610 -2.12 7.84 -24.36
N ILE A 611 -2.68 6.77 -23.77
CA ILE A 611 -2.00 5.48 -23.62
C ILE A 611 -2.32 4.61 -24.83
N ASP A 612 -1.29 4.07 -25.48
CA ASP A 612 -1.45 3.03 -26.49
C ASP A 612 -1.50 1.65 -25.81
N PHE A 613 -2.64 0.97 -25.89
CA PHE A 613 -2.86 -0.34 -25.29
C PHE A 613 -2.51 -1.45 -26.28
N ILE A 614 -1.56 -2.32 -25.94
CA ILE A 614 -1.02 -3.33 -26.86
C ILE A 614 -1.49 -4.71 -26.42
N SER A 615 -2.17 -5.41 -27.33
CA SER A 615 -2.64 -6.78 -27.13
C SER A 615 -1.77 -7.80 -27.85
N ALA A 616 -1.71 -9.03 -27.32
CA ALA A 616 -1.09 -10.15 -28.03
C ALA A 616 -1.87 -10.52 -29.30
N ALA A 617 -3.18 -10.32 -29.29
CA ALA A 617 -4.08 -10.68 -30.39
C ALA A 617 -4.05 -9.69 -31.57
N GLU A 618 -3.63 -8.45 -31.37
CA GLU A 618 -3.77 -7.37 -32.37
C GLU A 618 -2.45 -6.84 -32.90
N ALA A 619 -2.36 -6.63 -34.23
CA ALA A 619 -1.13 -6.15 -34.88
C ALA A 619 -0.70 -4.73 -34.47
N GLY A 620 -1.60 -3.93 -33.91
CA GLY A 620 -1.36 -2.57 -33.42
C GLY A 620 -2.08 -2.32 -32.10
N PRO A 621 -2.10 -1.05 -31.63
CA PRO A 621 -2.85 -0.69 -30.42
C PRO A 621 -4.35 -0.96 -30.55
N VAL A 622 -4.96 -1.45 -29.46
CA VAL A 622 -6.38 -1.74 -29.36
C VAL A 622 -7.17 -0.43 -29.34
N SER A 623 -8.25 -0.37 -30.13
CA SER A 623 -9.17 0.77 -30.12
C SER A 623 -9.92 0.84 -28.78
N ILE A 624 -10.06 2.04 -28.21
CA ILE A 624 -10.74 2.25 -26.92
C ILE A 624 -12.26 2.29 -27.14
N ASP A 625 -12.82 1.13 -27.43
CA ASP A 625 -14.26 0.88 -27.44
C ASP A 625 -14.56 -0.48 -26.79
N SER A 626 -15.76 -0.63 -26.24
CA SER A 626 -16.11 -1.81 -25.44
C SER A 626 -16.00 -3.13 -26.23
N GLN A 627 -16.25 -3.12 -27.54
CA GLN A 627 -16.25 -4.33 -28.35
C GLN A 627 -14.83 -4.75 -28.74
N SER A 628 -13.98 -3.79 -29.10
CA SER A 628 -12.56 -4.05 -29.40
C SER A 628 -11.83 -4.55 -28.16
N ILE A 629 -12.06 -3.94 -26.99
CA ILE A 629 -11.47 -4.40 -25.72
C ILE A 629 -11.92 -5.82 -25.37
N ALA A 630 -13.23 -6.11 -25.46
CA ALA A 630 -13.74 -7.45 -25.17
C ALA A 630 -13.15 -8.51 -26.12
N ARG A 631 -13.03 -8.16 -27.41
CA ARG A 631 -12.44 -9.02 -28.43
C ARG A 631 -10.97 -9.29 -28.18
N SER A 632 -10.17 -8.26 -27.89
CA SER A 632 -8.74 -8.42 -27.64
C SER A 632 -8.49 -9.38 -26.46
N ILE A 633 -9.26 -9.22 -25.37
CA ILE A 633 -9.19 -10.11 -24.21
C ILE A 633 -9.61 -11.53 -24.56
N ALA A 634 -10.75 -11.72 -25.25
CA ALA A 634 -11.26 -13.04 -25.62
C ALA A 634 -10.30 -13.78 -26.57
N ASP A 635 -9.75 -13.09 -27.57
CA ASP A 635 -8.77 -13.63 -28.52
C ASP A 635 -7.47 -14.03 -27.82
N THR A 636 -6.91 -13.16 -26.97
CA THR A 636 -5.72 -13.48 -26.17
C THR A 636 -5.96 -14.65 -25.22
N PHE A 637 -7.13 -14.72 -24.58
CA PHE A 637 -7.47 -15.74 -23.61
C PHE A 637 -7.61 -17.14 -24.24
N CYS A 638 -8.27 -17.21 -25.40
CA CYS A 638 -8.56 -18.48 -26.06
C CYS A 638 -7.42 -18.95 -26.99
N GLY A 639 -6.66 -18.01 -27.58
CA GLY A 639 -5.57 -18.30 -28.51
C GLY A 639 -4.22 -18.59 -27.82
N PRO A 640 -3.29 -19.30 -28.49
CA PRO A 640 -1.91 -19.44 -28.02
C PRO A 640 -1.26 -18.06 -27.83
N LEU A 641 -0.58 -17.86 -26.71
CA LEU A 641 0.09 -16.59 -26.40
C LEU A 641 1.55 -16.62 -26.87
N ASP A 642 1.90 -15.74 -27.81
CA ASP A 642 3.30 -15.47 -28.15
C ASP A 642 3.79 -14.18 -27.47
N PHE A 643 4.37 -14.34 -26.27
CA PHE A 643 4.83 -13.20 -25.48
C PHE A 643 6.09 -12.55 -26.08
N GLY A 644 6.94 -13.32 -26.77
CA GLY A 644 8.09 -12.77 -27.48
C GLY A 644 7.62 -11.80 -28.57
N ALA A 645 6.67 -12.25 -29.40
CA ALA A 645 6.09 -11.41 -30.44
C ALA A 645 5.40 -10.15 -29.88
N LEU A 646 4.70 -10.26 -28.75
CA LEU A 646 4.09 -9.09 -28.08
C LEU A 646 5.15 -8.06 -27.66
N ILE A 647 6.23 -8.50 -27.02
CA ILE A 647 7.31 -7.59 -26.59
C ILE A 647 8.02 -6.95 -27.78
N HIS A 648 8.27 -7.70 -28.85
CA HIS A 648 8.91 -7.16 -30.06
C HIS A 648 8.00 -6.13 -30.74
N ARG A 649 6.69 -6.41 -30.83
CA ARG A 649 5.68 -5.47 -31.34
C ARG A 649 5.64 -4.19 -30.50
N ALA A 650 5.62 -4.31 -29.18
CA ALA A 650 5.67 -3.15 -28.30
C ALA A 650 6.96 -2.34 -28.51
N HIS A 651 8.09 -3.02 -28.64
CA HIS A 651 9.37 -2.39 -28.94
C HIS A 651 9.36 -1.65 -30.29
N ASP A 652 8.75 -2.23 -31.33
CA ASP A 652 8.58 -1.60 -32.64
C ASP A 652 7.65 -0.38 -32.59
N LEU A 653 6.65 -0.38 -31.71
CA LEU A 653 5.76 0.76 -31.46
C LEU A 653 6.44 1.89 -30.65
N GLY A 654 7.58 1.62 -30.01
CA GLY A 654 8.35 2.62 -29.26
C GLY A 654 8.55 2.34 -27.78
N ALA A 655 8.07 1.20 -27.26
CA ALA A 655 8.31 0.79 -25.88
C ALA A 655 9.81 0.56 -25.62
N ARG A 656 10.32 1.09 -24.50
CA ARG A 656 11.74 1.00 -24.10
C ARG A 656 11.91 0.65 -22.62
N LEU A 657 11.04 1.16 -21.75
CA LEU A 657 11.05 0.90 -20.31
C LEU A 657 9.81 0.10 -19.93
N PHE A 658 9.98 -1.20 -19.67
CA PHE A 658 8.89 -2.11 -19.32
C PHE A 658 8.81 -2.24 -17.81
N LEU A 659 7.88 -1.53 -17.18
CA LEU A 659 7.64 -1.60 -15.74
C LEU A 659 6.54 -2.63 -15.43
N GLU A 660 6.90 -3.73 -14.79
CA GLU A 660 5.92 -4.69 -14.26
C GLU A 660 5.15 -4.08 -13.09
N VAL A 661 3.82 -3.97 -13.27
CA VAL A 661 2.88 -3.39 -12.31
C VAL A 661 1.97 -4.47 -11.75
N GLY A 662 2.46 -5.18 -10.74
CA GLY A 662 1.68 -6.19 -10.04
C GLY A 662 2.51 -6.91 -8.97
N ALA A 663 2.05 -8.10 -8.59
CA ALA A 663 2.76 -8.92 -7.62
C ALA A 663 3.99 -9.60 -8.25
N ASP A 664 5.11 -9.63 -7.51
CA ASP A 664 6.35 -10.30 -7.90
C ASP A 664 7.04 -9.68 -9.15
N ARG A 665 8.09 -10.33 -9.66
CA ARG A 665 8.95 -9.86 -10.76
C ARG A 665 9.06 -10.84 -11.95
N GLN A 666 8.07 -11.72 -12.11
CA GLN A 666 8.17 -12.82 -13.06
C GLN A 666 8.13 -12.33 -14.51
N THR A 667 7.24 -11.38 -14.81
CA THR A 667 7.02 -10.88 -16.17
C THR A 667 8.20 -10.05 -16.64
N SER A 668 8.73 -9.17 -15.79
CA SER A 668 9.94 -8.39 -16.04
C SER A 668 11.16 -9.29 -16.26
N THR A 669 11.27 -10.41 -15.52
CA THR A 669 12.32 -11.41 -15.75
C THR A 669 12.20 -12.08 -17.13
N LEU A 670 10.99 -12.34 -17.60
CA LEU A 670 10.75 -12.89 -18.94
C LEU A 670 11.09 -11.87 -20.02
N ILE A 671 10.67 -10.62 -19.85
CA ILE A 671 10.96 -9.52 -20.78
C ILE A 671 12.47 -9.31 -20.89
N ASP A 672 13.20 -9.28 -19.76
CA ASP A 672 14.66 -9.14 -19.76
C ASP A 672 15.35 -10.26 -20.57
N LYS A 673 14.86 -11.50 -20.49
CA LYS A 673 15.37 -12.60 -21.31
C LYS A 673 15.05 -12.46 -22.80
N ILE A 674 13.85 -11.99 -23.13
CA ILE A 674 13.43 -11.74 -24.51
C ILE A 674 14.31 -10.65 -25.12
N LEU A 675 14.41 -9.49 -24.46
CA LEU A 675 15.18 -8.34 -24.96
C LEU A 675 16.68 -8.63 -25.12
N LYS A 676 17.27 -9.46 -24.26
CA LYS A 676 18.69 -9.86 -24.36
C LYS A 676 19.01 -10.65 -25.63
N GLN A 677 18.02 -11.28 -26.26
CA GLN A 677 18.22 -12.06 -27.49
C GLN A 677 18.29 -11.17 -28.74
N ASP A 678 17.69 -9.98 -28.71
CA ASP A 678 17.48 -9.12 -29.88
C ASP A 678 18.58 -8.08 -30.15
N GLY A 679 19.54 -7.96 -29.23
CA GLY A 679 20.91 -7.45 -29.44
C GLY A 679 21.13 -6.03 -30.03
N SER A 680 20.09 -5.26 -30.36
CA SER A 680 20.27 -4.08 -31.24
C SER A 680 19.58 -2.79 -30.79
N ARG A 681 18.58 -2.85 -29.90
CA ARG A 681 17.84 -1.64 -29.47
C ARG A 681 17.80 -1.53 -27.94
N PRO A 682 18.13 -0.36 -27.34
CA PRO A 682 18.17 -0.20 -25.89
C PRO A 682 16.78 -0.33 -25.27
N ALA A 683 16.59 -1.31 -24.39
CA ALA A 683 15.38 -1.47 -23.60
C ALA A 683 15.70 -2.10 -22.24
N LEU A 684 14.84 -1.87 -21.25
CA LEU A 684 15.01 -2.35 -19.89
C LEU A 684 13.68 -2.79 -19.29
N ALA A 685 13.70 -3.93 -18.60
CA ALA A 685 12.60 -4.38 -17.76
C ALA A 685 12.84 -4.01 -16.29
N LEU A 686 11.82 -3.47 -15.64
CA LEU A 686 11.80 -3.04 -14.26
C LEU A 686 10.71 -3.80 -13.50
N ALA A 687 11.01 -4.18 -12.27
CA ALA A 687 10.02 -4.75 -11.36
C ALA A 687 9.73 -3.73 -10.25
N GLY A 688 8.45 -3.40 -10.05
CA GLY A 688 8.04 -2.57 -8.93
C GLY A 688 7.89 -3.33 -7.61
N ASN A 689 7.85 -4.66 -7.67
CA ASN A 689 7.73 -5.54 -6.51
C ASN A 689 8.55 -6.84 -6.73
N ALA A 690 8.90 -7.54 -5.66
CA ALA A 690 9.54 -8.84 -5.72
C ALA A 690 9.15 -9.69 -4.52
N LYS A 691 8.70 -10.93 -4.76
CA LYS A 691 8.34 -11.84 -3.68
C LYS A 691 9.53 -12.07 -2.73
N GLY A 692 9.28 -11.91 -1.43
CA GLY A 692 10.29 -12.08 -0.38
C GLY A 692 11.20 -10.87 -0.14
N ALA A 693 11.04 -9.80 -0.91
CA ALA A 693 11.67 -8.51 -0.62
C ALA A 693 10.72 -7.61 0.20
N ASP A 694 11.31 -6.66 0.93
CA ASP A 694 10.57 -5.57 1.57
C ASP A 694 9.88 -4.71 0.49
N THR A 695 8.58 -4.45 0.66
CA THR A 695 7.76 -3.75 -0.35
C THR A 695 8.26 -2.33 -0.57
N ALA A 696 8.50 -1.58 0.51
CA ALA A 696 8.99 -0.20 0.43
C ALA A 696 10.35 -0.12 -0.27
N THR A 697 11.28 -1.01 0.07
CA THR A 697 12.60 -1.09 -0.57
C THR A 697 12.49 -1.43 -2.06
N SER A 698 11.60 -2.34 -2.43
CA SER A 698 11.37 -2.71 -3.84
C SER A 698 10.81 -1.53 -4.64
N LEU A 699 9.85 -0.80 -4.07
CA LEU A 699 9.32 0.43 -4.65
C LEU A 699 10.42 1.49 -4.81
N LEU A 700 11.23 1.74 -3.78
CA LEU A 700 12.33 2.71 -3.85
C LEU A 700 13.36 2.33 -4.91
N LYS A 701 13.73 1.05 -5.03
CA LYS A 701 14.63 0.57 -6.10
C LYS A 701 14.02 0.74 -7.50
N CYS A 702 12.72 0.60 -7.64
CA CYS A 702 12.01 0.89 -8.88
C CYS A 702 12.08 2.39 -9.21
N LEU A 703 11.70 3.25 -8.27
CA LEU A 703 11.74 4.70 -8.42
C LEU A 703 13.16 5.22 -8.71
N ALA A 704 14.19 4.67 -8.06
CA ALA A 704 15.58 5.03 -8.32
C ALA A 704 15.97 4.78 -9.79
N GLN A 705 15.57 3.63 -10.33
CA GLN A 705 15.82 3.29 -11.73
C GLN A 705 15.05 4.21 -12.67
N LEU A 706 13.76 4.46 -12.41
CA LEU A 706 12.96 5.41 -13.20
C LEU A 706 13.61 6.80 -13.23
N ILE A 707 14.04 7.32 -12.07
CA ILE A 707 14.75 8.61 -11.95
C ILE A 707 16.05 8.59 -12.76
N SER A 708 16.89 7.55 -12.64
CA SER A 708 18.14 7.46 -13.41
C SER A 708 17.92 7.37 -14.93
N HIS A 709 16.77 6.87 -15.36
CA HIS A 709 16.34 6.89 -16.76
C HIS A 709 15.58 8.15 -17.15
N ARG A 710 15.53 9.16 -16.27
CA ARG A 710 14.84 10.45 -16.48
C ARG A 710 13.36 10.30 -16.78
N VAL A 711 12.72 9.38 -16.07
CA VAL A 711 11.27 9.29 -16.06
C VAL A 711 10.68 10.35 -15.14
N SER A 712 9.71 11.13 -15.64
CA SER A 712 9.03 12.16 -14.88
C SER A 712 8.09 11.54 -13.84
N LEU A 713 8.31 11.90 -12.57
CA LEU A 713 7.49 11.45 -11.44
C LEU A 713 7.57 12.44 -10.27
N SER A 714 6.55 12.43 -9.42
CA SER A 714 6.47 13.23 -8.20
C SER A 714 7.28 12.59 -7.07
N LEU A 715 8.16 13.39 -6.44
CA LEU A 715 8.89 13.01 -5.22
C LEU A 715 8.16 13.41 -3.93
N ALA A 716 6.99 14.05 -4.03
CA ALA A 716 6.23 14.52 -2.88
C ALA A 716 5.92 13.41 -1.85
N PRO A 717 5.56 12.18 -2.25
CA PRO A 717 5.32 11.09 -1.28
C PRO A 717 6.56 10.72 -0.46
N LEU A 718 7.77 10.90 -1.01
CA LEU A 718 9.03 10.64 -0.29
C LEU A 718 9.31 11.73 0.77
N LEU A 719 8.83 12.96 0.54
CA LEU A 719 8.99 14.09 1.46
C LEU A 719 7.97 14.08 2.62
N ALA A 720 6.74 13.63 2.36
CA ALA A 720 5.59 13.78 3.27
C ALA A 720 5.83 13.25 4.69
N GLY A 721 6.60 12.16 4.84
CA GLY A 721 6.94 11.60 6.15
C GLY A 721 8.19 12.21 6.82
N LEU A 722 9.13 12.77 6.04
CA LEU A 722 10.38 13.31 6.60
C LEU A 722 10.16 14.63 7.34
N ALA A 723 9.22 15.46 6.88
CA ALA A 723 8.96 16.79 7.43
C ALA A 723 8.35 16.77 8.85
N GLN A 724 7.78 15.64 9.29
CA GLN A 724 7.10 15.52 10.59
C GLN A 724 7.99 14.94 11.70
N GLY A 725 9.16 14.40 11.37
CA GLY A 725 10.10 13.83 12.34
C GLY A 725 11.01 14.86 13.05
N THR A 726 11.02 16.12 12.58
CA THR A 726 11.87 17.18 13.14
C THR A 726 11.25 17.94 14.30
N SER A 727 9.94 17.83 14.53
CA SER A 727 9.23 18.52 15.62
C SER A 727 9.30 17.81 16.98
N GLN A 728 9.62 16.50 17.01
CA GLN A 728 9.59 15.71 18.26
C GLN A 728 10.76 15.93 19.24
N SER A 729 11.76 16.77 18.92
CA SER A 729 13.00 16.84 19.71
C SER A 729 13.30 18.20 20.37
N THR A 730 12.45 19.22 20.24
CA THR A 730 12.80 20.57 20.75
C THR A 730 12.03 21.04 21.99
N SER A 731 11.27 20.18 22.68
CA SER A 731 10.57 20.57 23.90
C SER A 731 11.14 19.92 25.18
N SER A 732 12.44 20.09 25.44
CA SER A 732 13.01 19.97 26.79
C SER A 732 14.31 20.78 26.88
N GLY A 733 14.21 22.03 27.33
CA GLY A 733 15.37 22.90 27.50
C GLY A 733 14.98 24.24 28.11
N THR A 734 15.19 24.35 29.40
CA THR A 734 14.90 25.45 30.32
C THR A 734 15.31 26.82 29.79
N ARG A 735 14.47 27.84 30.01
CA ARG A 735 14.83 29.27 29.91
C ARG A 735 16.10 29.56 30.71
N SER A 736 17.21 29.81 30.02
CA SER A 736 18.31 30.61 30.54
C SER A 736 18.93 31.35 29.36
N GLY A 737 19.04 32.67 29.50
CA GLY A 737 19.41 33.57 28.42
C GLY A 737 20.90 33.53 28.12
N THR A 738 21.23 33.15 26.88
CA THR A 738 22.36 33.68 26.12
C THR A 738 22.02 33.52 24.64
N ARG A 739 22.02 34.63 23.90
CA ARG A 739 21.89 34.66 22.44
C ARG A 739 23.04 33.85 21.82
N ALA A 740 22.75 32.66 21.31
CA ALA A 740 23.58 31.98 20.32
C ALA A 740 22.97 32.24 18.94
N ASP A 741 23.74 32.95 18.12
CA ASP A 741 23.37 33.45 16.80
C ASP A 741 23.26 32.28 15.81
N THR A 742 22.08 32.04 15.25
CA THR A 742 21.82 31.01 14.22
C THR A 742 22.11 31.52 12.80
N SER A 743 22.95 32.54 12.65
CA SER A 743 23.17 33.26 11.38
C SER A 743 24.16 32.62 10.40
N ASN A 744 24.78 31.47 10.69
CA ASN A 744 25.89 30.93 9.88
C ASN A 744 25.56 29.80 8.88
N TYR A 745 24.28 29.50 8.60
CA TYR A 745 23.91 28.49 7.59
C TYR A 745 23.55 29.05 6.21
N ARG A 746 23.99 30.27 5.86
CA ARG A 746 23.61 30.94 4.59
C ARG A 746 24.71 31.11 3.53
N THR A 747 25.92 30.62 3.73
CA THR A 747 27.00 30.82 2.75
C THR A 747 27.83 29.57 2.55
N ALA A 748 27.34 28.65 1.72
CA ALA A 748 28.17 27.68 1.02
C ALA A 748 27.52 27.15 -0.29
N PHE A 749 26.58 27.88 -0.90
CA PHE A 749 26.12 27.63 -2.27
C PHE A 749 25.61 28.96 -2.84
N SER A 750 26.51 29.75 -3.40
CA SER A 750 26.20 30.93 -4.21
C SER A 750 26.80 30.70 -5.58
N THR A 751 25.97 30.35 -6.55
CA THR A 751 26.36 30.45 -7.96
C THR A 751 26.15 31.91 -8.39
N GLN A 752 27.24 32.54 -8.81
CA GLN A 752 27.22 33.88 -9.37
C GLN A 752 26.38 33.89 -10.65
N ASN A 753 25.44 34.84 -10.69
CA ASN A 753 24.60 35.16 -11.82
C ASN A 753 25.42 35.95 -12.87
N PRO A 754 25.46 35.59 -14.16
CA PRO A 754 25.79 36.53 -15.21
C PRO A 754 24.53 37.19 -15.80
N ALA A 755 24.69 38.47 -16.06
CA ALA A 755 23.72 39.47 -16.45
C ALA A 755 22.85 39.20 -17.70
N ALA A 756 21.65 39.81 -17.63
CA ALA A 756 20.94 40.57 -18.68
C ALA A 756 20.49 39.85 -19.97
N ALA A 757 19.18 39.59 -20.04
CA ALA A 757 18.46 39.37 -21.29
C ALA A 757 18.25 40.71 -22.05
N PRO A 758 18.40 40.75 -23.38
CA PRO A 758 17.99 41.90 -24.18
C PRO A 758 16.48 41.85 -24.49
N THR A 759 15.84 43.01 -24.46
CA THR A 759 14.46 43.28 -24.88
C THR A 759 14.25 43.01 -26.37
N PRO A 760 13.12 42.44 -26.80
CA PRO A 760 12.77 42.37 -28.21
C PRO A 760 12.15 43.70 -28.66
N SER A 761 12.75 44.31 -29.69
CA SER A 761 12.16 45.41 -30.45
C SER A 761 11.30 44.80 -31.56
N ALA A 762 10.03 45.21 -31.62
CA ALA A 762 9.17 45.06 -32.78
C ALA A 762 9.53 46.15 -33.81
N GLU A 763 9.62 45.78 -35.09
CA GLU A 763 9.18 46.53 -36.28
C GLU A 763 9.74 45.91 -37.58
N GLY A 764 8.88 45.69 -38.58
CA GLY A 764 9.25 45.85 -40.00
C GLY A 764 9.35 44.61 -40.90
N GLU A 765 8.23 44.29 -41.57
CA GLU A 765 8.06 43.64 -42.90
C GLU A 765 9.07 44.02 -44.03
N PRO A 766 8.94 43.52 -45.29
CA PRO A 766 8.56 42.19 -45.80
C PRO A 766 9.50 41.69 -46.94
N LEU A 767 9.42 40.41 -47.29
CA LEU A 767 9.33 39.86 -48.68
C LEU A 767 9.20 38.34 -48.67
#